data_AF-A0A0D5MBG1-F1
#
_entry.id   AF-A0A0D5MBG1-F1
#
_cell.length_a   1.000
_cell.length_b   1.000
_cell.length_c   1.000
_cell.angle_alpha   90.00
_cell.angle_beta   90.00
_cell.angle_gamma   90.00
#
_symmetry.space_group_name_H-M   'P 1'
#
loop_
_entity.id
_entity.type
_entity.pdbx_description
1 polymer ?
#
loop_
_entity_poly.entity_id
_entity_poly.type
_entity_poly.pdbx_seq_one_letter_code
_entity_poly.pdbx_strand_id
1 'polypeptide(L)'
;MRIRETTKRKDKPFNLEKKKYLSHFYSYAPAGERLPGKHDKRVKQKLMYSGLIYLPLDYLVTRIPEAFNRFEIIQGSLQGMNLFQLQEMPQIFHFDSAGFWNPLTPTTSLGTRLVVSTICVVPAVLMGLKMDMWFRPLADGQKGDNRLMTLKEIQQIYPQIPDTKGSFPGYGGIPITHYKKYWYIQTDTVNTCIVGTSRSGKGQIEVLATIDNLSRAERQSSMVVNDPKNELYVASKDELEARGYDVYAYNLTEPLQSMSDNPLALIVKYWQRGDVDSATQLANTFTNTIYYDANASDNKYFNENAQKAVNALIFALLEQADQTGDYTKLTPNNLVELLSEIGGFNYQDPTNEFKQLNALDEFMNQLPPGNLAKKQYGATKIGSDKAKGNILSTAITGLNPFTLTKIAKMTSQSTIDYKSVGFPKYLDLKLHESLLNQRIGVEFYHDGKKFHEERVKVGYKGFCEINFDCHLEQGDQVCLKYDHQGKEYVAWYEFSQKVLKDEKGKIVYRKKRGETHLPEWEKEAVLTLDEDKSNLLVESIRMHYTNKPMAIFMLTPDYDPSNHIVVSIFLSQLYKELSTQCVKTKGDKCHRRIHFILDEFGNMPPMDNMEGIMTVTAGRNMLWDLFIQSYKQLRAKYGEDNADIIKENCQTHIYIMSSNTDTIEEFSQNVGNKTVEQENSTINALGMNTHINRNVDSDRILTPERIRSLLKGETIVLAPLKREDLNGNKIRPYPIFNSEKTNSPYAYQYLEDFDTLGRTIHDIDIYCTHADLDLKALQIDYDYFLPDEDARDLYHGLHEQLEEKIEENMFYKIVQSLENETAKKLLIQFYEEQAADRLQEYVEKLIKNEEISEMIGKRLLLESEKAVKE
;
A
#
# COMPACT_ATOMS: atom_id res chain seq x y z
N MET A 1 13.85 -59.80 28.62
CA MET A 1 13.06 -61.06 28.79
C MET A 1 11.64 -60.78 28.30
N ARG A 2 11.22 -61.36 27.17
CA ARG A 2 10.21 -62.47 27.04
C ARG A 2 8.88 -62.19 27.80
N ILE A 3 7.77 -61.85 27.12
CA ILE A 3 6.71 -62.75 26.54
C ILE A 3 5.98 -63.52 27.68
N ARG A 4 4.65 -63.46 27.97
CA ARG A 4 3.47 -63.69 27.11
C ARG A 4 2.10 -63.45 27.82
N GLU A 5 1.10 -63.05 27.03
CA GLU A 5 -0.34 -63.42 26.94
C GLU A 5 -1.27 -63.60 28.17
N THR A 6 -2.49 -63.03 28.05
CA THR A 6 -3.78 -63.73 28.30
C THR A 6 -4.95 -63.15 27.46
N THR A 7 -5.23 -63.84 26.35
CA THR A 7 -6.52 -64.30 25.75
C THR A 7 -7.89 -63.59 25.91
N LYS A 8 -8.44 -63.21 24.73
CA LYS A 8 -9.73 -63.57 24.06
C LYS A 8 -11.12 -63.36 24.72
N ARG A 9 -11.97 -62.59 24.01
CA ARG A 9 -13.42 -62.86 23.75
C ARG A 9 -13.86 -62.16 22.43
N LYS A 10 -14.05 -62.93 21.34
CA LYS A 10 -15.32 -63.33 20.69
C LYS A 10 -16.09 -62.18 20.00
N ASP A 11 -15.76 -61.95 18.74
CA ASP A 11 -16.54 -61.17 17.78
C ASP A 11 -17.79 -61.93 17.32
N LYS A 12 -18.95 -61.27 17.42
CA LYS A 12 -20.14 -61.52 16.58
C LYS A 12 -20.48 -60.19 15.88
N PRO A 13 -20.95 -60.23 14.63
CA PRO A 13 -20.78 -59.15 13.68
C PRO A 13 -21.74 -58.01 14.01
N PHE A 14 -21.19 -56.82 14.27
CA PHE A 14 -22.00 -55.62 14.33
C PHE A 14 -22.39 -55.24 12.90
N ASN A 15 -23.69 -55.32 12.64
CA ASN A 15 -24.33 -55.02 11.37
C ASN A 15 -24.06 -53.55 11.00
N LEU A 16 -23.14 -53.32 10.07
CA LEU A 16 -22.79 -52.00 9.55
C LEU A 16 -23.73 -51.63 8.39
N GLU A 17 -24.99 -51.34 8.71
CA GLU A 17 -25.73 -50.34 7.94
C GLU A 17 -25.20 -48.95 8.33
N LYS A 18 -23.99 -48.62 7.86
CA LYS A 18 -23.45 -47.26 7.88
C LYS A 18 -23.03 -46.84 6.48
N LYS A 19 -24.03 -46.30 5.79
CA LYS A 19 -24.00 -44.93 5.27
C LYS A 19 -22.80 -44.57 4.38
N LYS A 20 -23.05 -44.70 3.07
CA LYS A 20 -22.65 -43.94 1.86
C LYS A 20 -21.95 -42.55 1.95
N TYR A 21 -21.47 -42.08 3.10
CA TYR A 21 -20.95 -40.70 3.28
C TYR A 21 -19.44 -40.59 3.51
N LEU A 22 -18.67 -41.70 3.44
CA LEU A 22 -17.21 -41.67 3.66
C LEU A 22 -16.37 -42.06 2.43
N SER A 23 -16.98 -42.16 1.25
CA SER A 23 -16.25 -42.30 0.00
C SER A 23 -16.78 -41.30 -1.03
N HIS A 24 -16.66 -40.01 -0.73
CA HIS A 24 -16.59 -39.03 -1.79
C HIS A 24 -15.22 -39.17 -2.46
N PHE A 25 -15.09 -40.15 -3.37
CA PHE A 25 -14.18 -40.00 -4.50
C PHE A 25 -14.71 -38.86 -5.36
N TYR A 26 -14.52 -37.61 -4.92
CA TYR A 26 -14.52 -36.49 -5.86
C TYR A 26 -13.29 -36.71 -6.74
N SER A 27 -13.48 -37.15 -7.98
CA SER A 27 -12.46 -37.02 -9.02
C SER A 27 -12.32 -35.54 -9.35
N TYR A 28 -11.76 -34.76 -8.43
CA TYR A 28 -11.50 -33.35 -8.61
C TYR A 28 -10.05 -33.23 -9.09
N ALA A 29 -9.87 -33.21 -10.41
CA ALA A 29 -8.59 -32.82 -11.01
C ALA A 29 -8.67 -31.29 -11.19
N PRO A 30 -7.90 -30.49 -10.43
CA PRO A 30 -7.94 -29.04 -10.61
C PRO A 30 -7.55 -28.70 -12.06
N ALA A 31 -8.14 -27.63 -12.59
CA ALA A 31 -7.84 -27.18 -13.94
C ALA A 31 -6.33 -26.89 -14.04
N GLY A 32 -5.63 -27.57 -14.98
CA GLY A 32 -4.18 -27.47 -15.13
C GLY A 32 -3.35 -28.58 -14.45
N GLU A 33 -3.90 -29.36 -13.52
CA GLU A 33 -3.23 -30.52 -12.90
C GLU A 33 -3.47 -31.84 -13.62
N ARG A 34 -4.20 -31.81 -14.74
CA ARG A 34 -4.28 -33.00 -15.60
C ARG A 34 -2.89 -33.28 -16.14
N LEU A 35 -2.16 -34.17 -15.46
CA LEU A 35 -1.15 -35.01 -16.10
C LEU A 35 -1.75 -35.47 -17.43
N PRO A 36 -1.00 -35.40 -18.54
CA PRO A 36 -1.52 -35.72 -19.87
C PRO A 36 -2.33 -37.00 -19.78
N GLY A 37 -3.63 -36.86 -20.04
CA GLY A 37 -4.65 -37.80 -19.55
C GLY A 37 -4.22 -39.24 -19.77
N LYS A 38 -4.29 -40.04 -18.70
CA LYS A 38 -4.06 -41.49 -18.74
C LYS A 38 -4.79 -42.10 -19.95
N HIS A 39 -3.99 -42.52 -20.93
CA HIS A 39 -4.15 -43.68 -21.81
C HIS A 39 -5.42 -43.91 -22.66
N ASP A 40 -6.56 -43.22 -22.48
CA ASP A 40 -7.82 -43.59 -23.17
C ASP A 40 -7.90 -43.16 -24.65
N LYS A 41 -7.25 -42.07 -25.06
CA LYS A 41 -7.12 -41.71 -26.48
C LYS A 41 -6.07 -42.57 -27.21
N ARG A 42 -5.23 -43.31 -26.48
CA ARG A 42 -4.08 -44.04 -27.05
C ARG A 42 -4.50 -45.35 -27.72
N VAL A 43 -5.55 -46.01 -27.24
CA VAL A 43 -6.09 -47.20 -27.93
C VAL A 43 -6.62 -46.83 -29.31
N LYS A 44 -7.33 -45.70 -29.43
CA LYS A 44 -7.82 -45.19 -30.71
C LYS A 44 -6.68 -44.79 -31.66
N GLN A 45 -5.62 -44.14 -31.16
CA GLN A 45 -4.45 -43.78 -31.98
C GLN A 45 -3.65 -45.01 -32.42
N LYS A 46 -3.45 -46.01 -31.55
CA LYS A 46 -2.82 -47.28 -31.89
C LYS A 46 -3.59 -48.03 -32.96
N LEU A 47 -4.92 -48.08 -32.84
CA LEU A 47 -5.81 -48.67 -33.85
C LEU A 47 -5.74 -47.88 -35.16
N MET A 48 -5.70 -46.55 -35.11
CA MET A 48 -5.57 -45.70 -36.29
C MET A 48 -4.24 -45.91 -37.02
N TYR A 49 -3.09 -45.89 -36.32
CA TYR A 49 -1.78 -46.12 -36.94
C TYR A 49 -1.67 -47.54 -37.49
N SER A 50 -2.15 -48.54 -36.74
CA SER A 50 -2.18 -49.93 -37.22
C SER A 50 -3.07 -50.07 -38.46
N GLY A 51 -4.23 -49.39 -38.50
CA GLY A 51 -5.11 -49.35 -39.67
C GLY A 51 -4.50 -48.66 -40.89
N LEU A 52 -3.80 -47.54 -40.68
CA LEU A 52 -3.08 -46.81 -41.74
C LEU A 52 -1.97 -47.62 -42.39
N ILE A 53 -1.31 -48.50 -41.63
CA ILE A 53 -0.28 -49.41 -42.16
C ILE A 53 -0.91 -50.66 -42.78
N TYR A 54 -1.96 -51.18 -42.15
CA TYR A 54 -2.65 -52.38 -42.60
C TYR A 54 -3.19 -52.23 -44.03
N LEU A 55 -3.84 -51.11 -44.37
CA LEU A 55 -4.42 -50.90 -45.71
C LEU A 55 -3.40 -51.01 -46.86
N PRO A 56 -2.27 -50.27 -46.87
CA PRO A 56 -1.26 -50.42 -47.91
C PRO A 56 -0.50 -51.74 -47.83
N LEU A 57 -0.29 -52.31 -46.64
CA LEU A 57 0.38 -53.61 -46.48
C LEU A 57 -0.47 -54.74 -47.06
N ASP A 58 -1.77 -54.77 -46.75
CA ASP A 58 -2.74 -55.73 -47.29
C ASP A 58 -2.85 -55.57 -48.81
N TYR A 59 -2.89 -54.33 -49.31
CA TYR A 59 -2.89 -54.03 -50.74
C TYR A 59 -1.61 -54.56 -51.42
N LEU A 60 -0.42 -54.31 -50.87
CA LEU A 60 0.85 -54.75 -51.45
C LEU A 60 0.96 -56.28 -51.44
N VAL A 61 0.64 -56.92 -50.32
CA VAL A 61 0.77 -58.38 -50.16
C VAL A 61 -0.25 -59.14 -51.02
N THR A 62 -1.44 -58.57 -51.25
CA THR A 62 -2.45 -59.20 -52.11
C THR A 62 -2.22 -58.93 -53.60
N ARG A 63 -1.71 -57.74 -53.98
CA ARG A 63 -1.59 -57.33 -55.40
C ARG A 63 -0.21 -57.55 -56.02
N ILE A 64 0.88 -57.49 -55.25
CA ILE A 64 2.23 -57.74 -55.81
C ILE A 64 2.38 -59.19 -56.33
N PRO A 65 1.95 -60.24 -55.59
CA PRO A 65 1.99 -61.60 -56.12
C PRO A 65 1.08 -61.80 -57.33
N GLU A 66 -0.05 -61.07 -57.41
CA GLU A 66 -0.91 -61.06 -58.60
C GLU A 66 -0.25 -60.36 -59.80
N ALA A 67 0.49 -59.26 -59.57
CA ALA A 67 1.31 -58.65 -60.62
C ALA A 67 2.36 -59.63 -61.13
N PHE A 68 3.07 -60.33 -60.24
CA PHE A 68 4.05 -61.37 -60.59
C PHE A 68 3.42 -62.60 -61.27
N ASN A 69 2.20 -63.01 -60.90
CA ASN A 69 1.49 -64.10 -61.58
C ASN A 69 0.88 -63.69 -62.93
N ARG A 70 0.60 -62.40 -63.14
CA ARG A 70 0.20 -61.83 -64.43
C ARG A 70 1.39 -61.53 -65.35
N PHE A 71 2.62 -61.58 -64.83
CA PHE A 71 3.79 -61.78 -65.66
C PHE A 71 3.76 -63.24 -66.14
N GLU A 72 3.11 -63.53 -67.26
CA GLU A 72 3.31 -64.79 -67.96
C GLU A 72 4.78 -64.92 -68.35
N ILE A 73 5.57 -65.65 -67.56
CA ILE A 73 6.78 -66.27 -68.10
C ILE A 73 6.26 -67.42 -68.97
N ILE A 74 6.30 -67.24 -70.29
CA ILE A 74 6.03 -68.31 -71.25
C ILE A 74 6.96 -69.48 -70.90
N GLN A 75 6.42 -70.54 -70.30
CA GLN A 75 7.12 -71.80 -70.09
C GLN A 75 7.34 -72.43 -71.48
N GLY A 76 8.45 -72.06 -72.10
CA GLY A 76 8.87 -72.56 -73.41
C GLY A 76 10.05 -71.83 -74.05
N SER A 77 10.39 -70.60 -73.63
CA SER A 77 11.42 -69.78 -74.30
C SER A 77 12.75 -69.62 -73.56
N LEU A 78 12.97 -70.30 -72.43
CA LEU A 78 14.17 -70.13 -71.59
C LEU A 78 15.13 -71.34 -71.59
N GLN A 79 15.15 -72.14 -72.66
CA GLN A 79 16.30 -73.02 -72.92
C GLN A 79 17.23 -72.37 -73.95
N GLY A 80 18.35 -71.80 -73.47
CA GLY A 80 19.50 -71.47 -74.31
C GLY A 80 19.78 -70.00 -74.62
N MET A 81 19.34 -69.03 -73.81
CA MET A 81 19.66 -67.61 -74.04
C MET A 81 20.73 -67.06 -73.07
N ASN A 82 21.74 -66.39 -73.63
CA ASN A 82 22.77 -65.66 -72.89
C ASN A 82 22.30 -64.25 -72.50
N LEU A 83 22.76 -63.78 -71.34
CA LEU A 83 22.32 -62.56 -70.64
C LEU A 83 22.45 -61.24 -71.46
N PHE A 84 23.20 -61.23 -72.57
CA PHE A 84 23.49 -60.04 -73.37
C PHE A 84 22.58 -59.85 -74.61
N GLN A 85 21.63 -60.75 -74.88
CA GLN A 85 20.67 -60.62 -75.99
C GLN A 85 19.29 -60.05 -75.57
N LEU A 86 19.16 -59.54 -74.34
CA LEU A 86 17.92 -58.99 -73.79
C LEU A 86 17.52 -57.61 -74.34
N GLN A 87 18.35 -56.98 -75.18
CA GLN A 87 18.16 -55.60 -75.63
C GLN A 87 17.32 -55.47 -76.92
N GLU A 88 17.03 -56.58 -77.63
CA GLU A 88 16.30 -56.58 -78.91
C GLU A 88 15.00 -57.40 -78.87
N MET A 89 14.14 -57.17 -77.88
CA MET A 89 12.75 -57.66 -77.95
C MET A 89 11.74 -56.54 -77.64
N PRO A 90 10.90 -56.14 -78.60
CA PRO A 90 9.69 -55.40 -78.29
C PRO A 90 8.60 -56.39 -77.84
N GLN A 91 8.06 -56.17 -76.65
CA GLN A 91 6.72 -56.64 -76.21
C GLN A 91 6.54 -58.15 -75.94
N ILE A 92 7.22 -58.69 -74.92
CA ILE A 92 6.81 -59.97 -74.26
C ILE A 92 6.10 -59.73 -72.91
N PHE A 93 5.99 -58.48 -72.46
CA PHE A 93 5.31 -58.15 -71.21
C PHE A 93 4.01 -57.38 -71.47
N HIS A 94 2.89 -58.10 -71.59
CA HIS A 94 1.56 -57.47 -71.51
C HIS A 94 1.18 -57.28 -70.03
N PHE A 95 1.42 -56.08 -69.50
CA PHE A 95 0.88 -55.68 -68.20
C PHE A 95 -0.44 -54.93 -68.39
N ASP A 96 -1.57 -55.59 -68.16
CA ASP A 96 -2.88 -54.95 -68.16
C ASP A 96 -3.06 -54.11 -66.88
N SER A 97 -2.87 -52.79 -67.02
CA SER A 97 -2.92 -51.82 -65.91
C SER A 97 -4.36 -51.47 -65.47
N ALA A 98 -5.38 -51.78 -66.27
CA ALA A 98 -6.76 -51.33 -66.05
C ALA A 98 -7.42 -51.96 -64.81
N GLY A 99 -6.96 -53.17 -64.41
CA GLY A 99 -7.46 -53.87 -63.22
C GLY A 99 -6.56 -53.75 -61.98
N PHE A 100 -5.30 -53.31 -62.13
CA PHE A 100 -4.29 -53.30 -61.06
C PHE A 100 -4.60 -52.24 -59.99
N TRP A 101 -5.09 -51.06 -60.42
CA TRP A 101 -5.42 -49.94 -59.55
C TRP A 101 -6.84 -49.97 -58.98
N ASN A 102 -7.67 -50.97 -59.36
CA ASN A 102 -9.05 -51.07 -58.90
C ASN A 102 -9.13 -51.93 -57.61
N PRO A 103 -9.39 -51.34 -56.44
CA PRO A 103 -9.40 -52.06 -55.16
C PRO A 103 -10.56 -53.07 -55.03
N LEU A 104 -11.56 -53.04 -55.92
CA LEU A 104 -12.80 -53.80 -55.81
C LEU A 104 -12.89 -55.04 -56.72
N THR A 105 -11.87 -55.34 -57.54
CA THR A 105 -11.87 -56.54 -58.39
C THR A 105 -11.47 -57.80 -57.58
N PRO A 106 -12.32 -58.85 -57.52
CA PRO A 106 -12.02 -60.06 -56.76
C PRO A 106 -11.31 -61.08 -57.65
N THR A 107 -9.98 -61.13 -57.58
CA THR A 107 -9.14 -62.10 -58.33
C THR A 107 -8.67 -63.28 -57.48
N THR A 108 -8.99 -63.28 -56.18
CA THR A 108 -8.63 -64.33 -55.20
C THR A 108 -9.83 -64.79 -54.40
N SER A 109 -9.87 -66.08 -54.01
CA SER A 109 -10.96 -66.64 -53.21
C SER A 109 -11.08 -65.95 -51.86
N LEU A 110 -12.31 -65.86 -51.34
CA LEU A 110 -12.58 -65.19 -50.05
C LEU A 110 -11.75 -65.78 -48.90
N GLY A 111 -11.53 -67.10 -48.92
CA GLY A 111 -10.71 -67.80 -47.93
C GLY A 111 -9.23 -67.37 -47.95
N THR A 112 -8.63 -67.24 -49.13
CA THR A 112 -7.24 -66.76 -49.27
C THR A 112 -7.06 -65.31 -48.82
N ARG A 113 -8.03 -64.43 -49.09
CA ARG A 113 -8.00 -63.04 -48.60
C ARG A 113 -8.08 -62.97 -47.08
N LEU A 114 -8.93 -63.78 -46.46
CA LEU A 114 -9.03 -63.82 -45.00
C LEU A 114 -7.71 -64.29 -44.35
N VAL A 115 -7.04 -65.29 -44.93
CA VAL A 115 -5.74 -65.77 -44.44
C VAL A 115 -4.65 -64.69 -44.56
N VAL A 116 -4.51 -64.07 -45.74
CA VAL A 116 -3.51 -63.01 -45.98
C VAL A 116 -3.78 -61.78 -45.11
N SER A 117 -5.03 -61.33 -45.03
CA SER A 117 -5.44 -60.26 -44.13
C SER A 117 -5.04 -60.56 -42.68
N THR A 118 -5.28 -61.78 -42.19
CA THR A 118 -4.93 -62.18 -40.82
C THR A 118 -3.41 -62.14 -40.59
N ILE A 119 -2.61 -62.50 -41.59
CA ILE A 119 -1.14 -62.41 -41.55
C ILE A 119 -0.68 -60.95 -41.53
N CYS A 120 -1.33 -60.05 -42.27
CA CYS A 120 -1.01 -58.62 -42.33
C CYS A 120 -1.37 -57.84 -41.05
N VAL A 121 -2.30 -58.34 -40.23
CA VAL A 121 -2.68 -57.71 -38.96
C VAL A 121 -1.50 -57.64 -37.99
N VAL A 122 -0.71 -58.71 -37.84
CA VAL A 122 0.36 -58.76 -36.85
C VAL A 122 1.49 -57.75 -37.15
N PRO A 123 2.06 -57.67 -38.38
CA PRO A 123 3.03 -56.64 -38.75
C PRO A 123 2.46 -55.23 -38.66
N ALA A 124 1.20 -55.02 -39.05
CA ALA A 124 0.56 -53.71 -38.98
C ALA A 124 0.37 -53.25 -37.53
N VAL A 125 0.01 -54.15 -36.61
CA VAL A 125 -0.07 -53.86 -35.17
C VAL A 125 1.32 -53.60 -34.60
N LEU A 126 2.33 -54.40 -34.92
CA LEU A 126 3.71 -54.18 -34.45
C LEU A 126 4.29 -52.85 -34.94
N MET A 127 4.06 -52.51 -36.21
CA MET A 127 4.54 -51.26 -36.81
C MET A 127 3.72 -50.07 -36.33
N GLY A 128 2.41 -50.23 -36.11
CA GLY A 128 1.56 -49.24 -35.45
C GLY A 128 1.98 -48.97 -33.99
N LEU A 129 2.38 -50.01 -33.25
CA LEU A 129 2.96 -49.87 -31.90
C LEU A 129 4.33 -49.17 -31.95
N LYS A 130 5.16 -49.46 -32.97
CA LYS A 130 6.45 -48.80 -33.17
C LYS A 130 6.31 -47.33 -33.56
N MET A 131 5.34 -46.98 -34.41
CA MET A 131 5.00 -45.60 -34.74
C MET A 131 4.43 -44.86 -33.52
N ASP A 132 3.54 -45.50 -32.75
CA ASP A 132 3.07 -44.95 -31.47
C ASP A 132 4.27 -44.66 -30.55
N MET A 133 5.27 -45.55 -30.49
CA MET A 133 6.52 -45.29 -29.75
C MET A 133 7.36 -44.13 -30.31
N TRP A 134 7.41 -43.94 -31.63
CA TRP A 134 8.12 -42.83 -32.26
C TRP A 134 7.46 -41.47 -32.04
N PHE A 135 6.14 -41.42 -31.91
CA PHE A 135 5.39 -40.19 -31.63
C PHE A 135 5.04 -40.00 -30.15
N ARG A 136 5.53 -40.88 -29.27
CA ARG A 136 5.43 -40.68 -27.82
C ARG A 136 6.42 -39.57 -27.41
N PRO A 137 5.97 -38.53 -26.70
CA PRO A 137 6.87 -37.70 -25.92
C PRO A 137 7.57 -38.59 -24.89
N LEU A 138 8.90 -38.46 -24.78
CA LEU A 138 9.75 -39.17 -23.83
C LEU A 138 9.56 -38.69 -22.39
N ALA A 139 9.21 -37.41 -22.19
CA ALA A 139 9.04 -36.85 -20.86
C ALA A 139 8.03 -35.71 -20.78
N ASP A 140 6.99 -35.91 -19.97
CA ASP A 140 6.06 -34.86 -19.57
C ASP A 140 6.42 -34.35 -18.17
N GLY A 141 6.87 -33.10 -18.06
CA GLY A 141 7.05 -32.41 -16.77
C GLY A 141 8.25 -32.83 -15.91
N GLN A 142 9.18 -33.66 -16.41
CA GLN A 142 10.34 -34.14 -15.63
C GLN A 142 11.32 -33.04 -15.21
N LYS A 143 11.40 -31.95 -15.99
CA LYS A 143 12.33 -30.84 -15.80
C LYS A 143 11.61 -29.49 -15.54
N GLY A 144 10.31 -29.56 -15.25
CA GLY A 144 9.42 -28.42 -15.05
C GLY A 144 8.14 -28.55 -15.88
N ASP A 145 7.00 -28.26 -15.29
CA ASP A 145 5.67 -28.30 -15.91
C ASP A 145 4.96 -26.94 -15.84
N ASN A 146 5.72 -25.86 -15.60
CA ASN A 146 5.15 -24.53 -15.50
C ASN A 146 4.80 -23.99 -16.91
N ARG A 147 3.87 -23.04 -16.98
CA ARG A 147 3.47 -22.37 -18.23
C ARG A 147 2.87 -21.00 -17.94
N LEU A 148 2.67 -20.21 -19.00
CA LEU A 148 1.90 -18.97 -18.91
C LEU A 148 0.39 -19.27 -18.83
N MET A 149 -0.31 -18.47 -18.04
CA MET A 149 -1.76 -18.49 -17.94
C MET A 149 -2.39 -18.00 -19.25
N THR A 150 -3.48 -18.64 -19.68
CA THR A 150 -4.20 -18.23 -20.89
C THR A 150 -5.24 -17.16 -20.56
N LEU A 151 -5.60 -16.31 -21.54
CA LEU A 151 -6.63 -15.29 -21.37
C LEU A 151 -7.98 -15.85 -20.87
N LYS A 152 -8.36 -17.06 -21.30
CA LYS A 152 -9.58 -17.73 -20.83
C LYS A 152 -9.53 -18.08 -19.35
N GLU A 153 -8.36 -18.45 -18.84
CA GLU A 153 -8.16 -18.72 -17.41
C GLU A 153 -8.18 -17.41 -16.63
N ILE A 154 -7.51 -16.36 -17.10
CA ILE A 154 -7.55 -15.03 -16.48
C ILE A 154 -9.00 -14.55 -16.33
N GLN A 155 -9.81 -14.69 -17.39
CA GLN A 155 -11.24 -14.38 -17.39
C GLN A 155 -12.08 -15.18 -16.39
N GLN A 156 -11.64 -16.37 -16.01
CA GLN A 156 -12.33 -17.21 -15.02
C GLN A 156 -11.90 -16.88 -13.58
N ILE A 157 -10.73 -16.26 -13.41
CA ILE A 157 -10.06 -16.07 -12.11
C ILE A 157 -10.26 -14.66 -11.57
N TYR A 158 -10.23 -13.66 -12.45
CA TYR A 158 -10.23 -12.25 -12.09
C TYR A 158 -11.53 -11.56 -12.56
N PRO A 159 -12.18 -10.75 -11.72
CA PRO A 159 -13.35 -9.98 -12.13
C PRO A 159 -13.04 -9.05 -13.30
N GLN A 160 -13.94 -9.06 -14.28
CA GLN A 160 -13.88 -8.17 -15.44
C GLN A 160 -14.59 -6.86 -15.13
N ILE A 161 -13.93 -5.73 -15.41
CA ILE A 161 -14.51 -4.39 -15.31
C ILE A 161 -14.27 -3.59 -16.61
N PRO A 162 -15.12 -2.61 -16.95
CA PRO A 162 -14.82 -1.66 -18.02
C PRO A 162 -13.50 -0.91 -17.76
N ASP A 163 -12.73 -0.67 -18.82
CA ASP A 163 -11.45 0.04 -18.71
C ASP A 163 -11.59 1.56 -18.54
N THR A 164 -12.70 2.11 -19.00
CA THR A 164 -13.05 3.52 -18.95
C THR A 164 -14.52 3.66 -18.68
N LYS A 165 -14.90 4.76 -18.01
CA LYS A 165 -16.27 5.26 -17.84
C LYS A 165 -17.21 4.28 -17.10
N GLY A 166 -18.09 4.85 -16.28
CA GLY A 166 -19.11 4.09 -15.55
C GLY A 166 -18.60 3.37 -14.30
N SER A 167 -19.50 3.22 -13.33
CA SER A 167 -19.27 2.47 -12.10
C SER A 167 -19.43 0.96 -12.33
N PHE A 168 -18.85 0.15 -11.44
CA PHE A 168 -19.00 -1.30 -11.46
C PHE A 168 -19.22 -1.85 -10.05
N PRO A 169 -19.94 -2.99 -9.92
CA PRO A 169 -20.29 -3.55 -8.62
C PRO A 169 -19.08 -4.16 -7.92
N GLY A 170 -19.12 -4.16 -6.59
CA GLY A 170 -18.07 -4.73 -5.74
C GLY A 170 -16.93 -3.77 -5.44
N TYR A 171 -15.76 -4.31 -5.10
CA TYR A 171 -14.55 -3.56 -4.80
C TYR A 171 -13.70 -3.36 -6.06
N GLY A 172 -13.02 -2.22 -6.15
CA GLY A 172 -11.93 -2.03 -7.09
C GLY A 172 -10.68 -2.82 -6.65
N GLY A 173 -9.66 -2.81 -7.51
CA GLY A 173 -8.45 -3.59 -7.27
C GLY A 173 -7.32 -3.26 -8.23
N ILE A 174 -6.18 -3.91 -8.00
CA ILE A 174 -4.98 -3.76 -8.82
C ILE A 174 -5.22 -4.35 -10.21
N PRO A 175 -4.91 -3.63 -11.31
CA PRO A 175 -5.04 -4.17 -12.64
C PRO A 175 -4.04 -5.32 -12.87
N ILE A 176 -4.55 -6.45 -13.36
CA ILE A 176 -3.74 -7.65 -13.65
C ILE A 176 -3.51 -7.81 -15.14
N THR A 177 -4.56 -7.64 -15.94
CA THR A 177 -4.50 -7.77 -17.40
C THR A 177 -5.51 -6.83 -18.04
N HIS A 178 -5.12 -6.16 -19.13
CA HIS A 178 -6.05 -5.48 -20.02
C HIS A 178 -6.40 -6.38 -21.20
N TYR A 179 -7.65 -6.37 -21.65
CA TYR A 179 -8.01 -6.98 -22.93
C TYR A 179 -9.15 -6.22 -23.58
N LYS A 180 -8.90 -5.71 -24.78
CA LYS A 180 -9.83 -4.90 -25.58
C LYS A 180 -10.25 -3.60 -24.87
N LYS A 181 -11.35 -3.63 -24.11
CA LYS A 181 -11.93 -2.48 -23.39
C LYS A 181 -12.23 -2.81 -21.92
N TYR A 182 -11.50 -3.77 -21.38
CA TYR A 182 -11.78 -4.32 -20.05
C TYR A 182 -10.48 -4.57 -19.29
N TRP A 183 -10.52 -4.26 -18.00
CA TRP A 183 -9.54 -4.69 -17.03
C TRP A 183 -10.00 -5.96 -16.33
N TYR A 184 -9.05 -6.86 -16.07
CA TYR A 184 -9.17 -7.92 -15.09
C TYR A 184 -8.41 -7.48 -13.86
N ILE A 185 -9.10 -7.37 -12.74
CA ILE A 185 -8.56 -6.75 -11.52
C ILE A 185 -8.42 -7.76 -10.39
N GLN A 186 -7.47 -7.53 -9.50
CA GLN A 186 -7.33 -8.30 -8.28
C GLN A 186 -8.05 -7.61 -7.13
N THR A 187 -9.18 -8.18 -6.71
CA THR A 187 -10.04 -7.65 -5.64
C THR A 187 -9.79 -8.28 -4.27
N ASP A 188 -8.94 -9.30 -4.21
CA ASP A 188 -8.59 -10.02 -2.99
C ASP A 188 -7.84 -9.10 -2.01
N THR A 189 -7.95 -9.37 -0.71
CA THR A 189 -7.23 -8.62 0.32
C THR A 189 -5.80 -9.12 0.43
N VAL A 190 -4.93 -8.62 -0.44
CA VAL A 190 -3.51 -8.97 -0.51
C VAL A 190 -2.66 -7.72 -0.70
N ASN A 191 -1.41 -7.78 -0.25
CA ASN A 191 -0.42 -6.76 -0.52
C ASN A 191 0.25 -7.04 -1.87
N THR A 192 0.66 -5.98 -2.56
CA THR A 192 1.20 -6.06 -3.91
C THR A 192 2.57 -5.37 -3.98
N CYS A 193 3.52 -5.98 -4.67
CA CYS A 193 4.80 -5.37 -4.98
C CYS A 193 4.92 -5.17 -6.50
N ILE A 194 5.06 -3.92 -6.93
CA ILE A 194 5.18 -3.54 -8.33
C ILE A 194 6.61 -3.05 -8.59
N VAL A 195 7.30 -3.71 -9.53
CA VAL A 195 8.69 -3.45 -9.86
C VAL A 195 8.79 -2.73 -11.21
N GLY A 196 9.18 -1.47 -11.17
CA GLY A 196 9.34 -0.59 -12.33
C GLY A 196 10.41 0.49 -12.09
N THR A 197 11.48 0.49 -12.89
CA THR A 197 12.50 1.56 -12.88
C THR A 197 11.93 2.91 -13.36
N SER A 198 12.64 4.01 -13.12
CA SER A 198 12.22 5.33 -13.62
C SER A 198 12.04 5.31 -15.15
N ARG A 199 11.00 6.00 -15.64
CA ARG A 199 10.58 6.03 -17.06
C ARG A 199 10.12 4.70 -17.66
N SER A 200 9.93 3.64 -16.86
CA SER A 200 9.33 2.38 -17.33
C SER A 200 7.84 2.49 -17.70
N GLY A 201 7.16 3.54 -17.22
CA GLY A 201 5.71 3.69 -17.35
C GLY A 201 4.91 3.27 -16.12
N LYS A 202 5.58 2.88 -15.01
CA LYS A 202 4.95 2.45 -13.74
C LYS A 202 3.75 3.32 -13.30
N GLY A 203 3.92 4.64 -13.25
CA GLY A 203 2.84 5.57 -12.89
C GLY A 203 1.63 5.53 -13.83
N GLN A 204 1.90 5.40 -15.13
CA GLN A 204 0.89 5.45 -16.19
C GLN A 204 0.20 4.11 -16.44
N ILE A 205 0.89 2.99 -16.22
CA ILE A 205 0.39 1.65 -16.50
C ILE A 205 -0.34 1.08 -15.27
N GLU A 206 0.21 1.25 -14.07
CA GLU A 206 -0.29 0.59 -12.86
C GLU A 206 -0.88 1.58 -11.84
N VAL A 207 -0.17 2.68 -11.50
CA VAL A 207 -0.59 3.56 -10.40
C VAL A 207 -1.90 4.29 -10.72
N LEU A 208 -1.97 5.03 -11.83
CA LEU A 208 -3.19 5.75 -12.23
C LEU A 208 -4.35 4.81 -12.54
N ALA A 209 -4.06 3.65 -13.16
CA ALA A 209 -5.07 2.62 -13.41
C ALA A 209 -5.65 2.08 -12.10
N THR A 210 -4.82 1.91 -11.06
CA THR A 210 -5.26 1.51 -9.72
C THR A 210 -6.17 2.59 -9.10
N ILE A 211 -5.75 3.86 -9.11
CA ILE A 211 -6.55 4.98 -8.58
C ILE A 211 -7.91 5.06 -9.28
N ASP A 212 -7.94 4.93 -10.61
CA ASP A 212 -9.18 4.91 -11.38
C ASP A 212 -10.08 3.72 -11.02
N ASN A 213 -9.52 2.50 -11.00
CA ASN A 213 -10.27 1.28 -10.66
C ASN A 213 -10.88 1.36 -9.25
N LEU A 214 -10.12 1.82 -8.26
CA LEU A 214 -10.59 1.94 -6.88
C LEU A 214 -11.70 2.98 -6.73
N SER A 215 -11.66 4.07 -7.50
CA SER A 215 -12.63 5.16 -7.40
C SER A 215 -13.92 4.95 -8.19
N ARG A 216 -13.92 4.11 -9.24
CA ARG A 216 -15.14 3.73 -10.00
C ARG A 216 -15.97 2.63 -9.35
N ALA A 217 -15.38 1.85 -8.46
CA ALA A 217 -16.08 0.77 -7.78
C ALA A 217 -17.27 1.29 -6.96
N GLU A 218 -18.39 0.58 -6.90
CA GLU A 218 -19.50 0.92 -6.02
C GLU A 218 -19.09 0.87 -4.53
N ARG A 219 -18.23 -0.09 -4.17
CA ARG A 219 -17.55 -0.13 -2.87
C ARG A 219 -16.20 0.54 -2.99
N GLN A 220 -16.22 1.87 -2.99
CA GLN A 220 -15.03 2.71 -3.07
C GLN A 220 -14.11 2.48 -1.86
N SER A 221 -12.81 2.30 -2.11
CA SER A 221 -11.78 2.23 -1.06
C SER A 221 -11.23 3.63 -0.76
N SER A 222 -10.80 3.87 0.49
CA SER A 222 -9.95 5.02 0.80
C SER A 222 -8.53 4.80 0.27
N MET A 223 -7.82 5.88 -0.03
CA MET A 223 -6.49 5.85 -0.62
C MET A 223 -5.53 6.73 0.17
N VAL A 224 -4.33 6.22 0.43
CA VAL A 224 -3.19 6.99 0.93
C VAL A 224 -2.07 6.82 -0.09
N VAL A 225 -1.77 7.88 -0.83
CA VAL A 225 -0.93 7.85 -2.02
C VAL A 225 0.36 8.61 -1.73
N ASN A 226 1.52 7.97 -1.87
CA ASN A 226 2.78 8.70 -1.92
C ASN A 226 3.00 9.22 -3.35
N ASP A 227 3.20 10.52 -3.52
CA ASP A 227 3.33 11.17 -4.83
C ASP A 227 4.51 12.15 -4.84
N PRO A 228 5.76 11.66 -5.01
CA PRO A 228 6.93 12.52 -4.99
C PRO A 228 7.06 13.45 -6.22
N LYS A 229 6.24 13.23 -7.26
CA LYS A 229 6.28 14.02 -8.51
C LYS A 229 5.11 14.98 -8.65
N ASN A 230 4.14 14.91 -7.75
CA ASN A 230 2.88 15.66 -7.78
C ASN A 230 1.98 15.34 -8.99
N GLU A 231 2.40 14.40 -9.85
CA GLU A 231 1.69 14.03 -11.08
C GLU A 231 0.39 13.28 -10.79
N LEU A 232 0.36 12.48 -9.72
CA LEU A 232 -0.80 11.66 -9.37
C LEU A 232 -1.91 12.52 -8.79
N TYR A 233 -1.57 13.45 -7.91
CA TYR A 233 -2.53 14.41 -7.34
C TYR A 233 -3.13 15.29 -8.44
N VAL A 234 -2.28 15.90 -9.27
CA VAL A 234 -2.72 16.76 -10.38
C VAL A 234 -3.63 16.01 -11.34
N ALA A 235 -3.28 14.77 -11.71
CA ALA A 235 -4.05 14.01 -12.69
C ALA A 235 -5.41 13.53 -12.15
N SER A 236 -5.53 13.30 -10.84
CA SER A 236 -6.68 12.57 -10.27
C SER A 236 -7.60 13.39 -9.36
N LYS A 237 -7.15 14.55 -8.82
CA LYS A 237 -7.90 15.34 -7.82
C LYS A 237 -9.35 15.60 -8.26
N ASP A 238 -9.53 16.26 -9.39
CA ASP A 238 -10.86 16.71 -9.82
C ASP A 238 -11.81 15.55 -10.09
N GLU A 239 -11.29 14.47 -10.69
CA GLU A 239 -12.10 13.29 -11.00
C GLU A 239 -12.46 12.49 -9.74
N LEU A 240 -11.56 12.42 -8.75
CA LEU A 240 -11.85 11.84 -7.45
C LEU A 240 -12.92 12.65 -6.69
N GLU A 241 -12.82 13.99 -6.68
CA GLU A 241 -13.84 14.88 -6.11
C GLU A 241 -15.19 14.72 -6.82
N ALA A 242 -15.17 14.64 -8.16
CA ALA A 242 -16.36 14.38 -8.97
C ALA A 242 -16.97 12.99 -8.70
N ARG A 243 -16.17 12.02 -8.23
CA ARG A 243 -16.62 10.69 -7.79
C ARG A 243 -17.04 10.64 -6.32
N GLY A 244 -16.96 11.76 -5.60
CA GLY A 244 -17.43 11.90 -4.22
C GLY A 244 -16.39 11.63 -3.13
N TYR A 245 -15.10 11.59 -3.48
CA TYR A 245 -14.02 11.52 -2.50
C TYR A 245 -13.82 12.86 -1.79
N ASP A 246 -13.42 12.80 -0.52
CA ASP A 246 -12.69 13.88 0.11
C ASP A 246 -11.21 13.74 -0.26
N VAL A 247 -10.68 14.69 -1.04
CA VAL A 247 -9.30 14.65 -1.54
C VAL A 247 -8.45 15.65 -0.76
N TYR A 248 -7.35 15.18 -0.17
CA TYR A 248 -6.41 16.00 0.60
C TYR A 248 -5.01 15.92 0.01
N ALA A 249 -4.30 17.04 0.03
CA ALA A 249 -2.87 17.10 -0.27
C ALA A 249 -2.11 17.35 1.04
N TYR A 250 -1.24 16.41 1.42
CA TYR A 250 -0.25 16.58 2.47
C TYR A 250 1.07 16.98 1.82
N ASN A 251 1.28 18.28 1.69
CA ASN A 251 2.25 18.86 0.79
C ASN A 251 3.51 19.33 1.53
N LEU A 252 4.56 18.50 1.50
CA LEU A 252 5.85 18.88 2.08
C LEU A 252 6.70 19.76 1.16
N THR A 253 6.39 19.78 -0.15
CA THR A 253 7.06 20.67 -1.11
C THR A 253 6.66 22.13 -0.88
N GLU A 254 5.37 22.40 -0.71
CA GLU A 254 4.85 23.71 -0.30
C GLU A 254 3.91 23.57 0.91
N PRO A 255 4.44 23.58 2.15
CA PRO A 255 3.63 23.32 3.35
C PRO A 255 2.54 24.36 3.63
N LEU A 256 2.61 25.56 3.05
CA LEU A 256 1.53 26.56 3.16
C LEU A 256 0.37 26.29 2.17
N GLN A 257 0.47 25.26 1.34
CA GLN A 257 -0.56 24.75 0.44
C GLN A 257 -0.77 23.27 0.71
N SER A 258 -1.15 22.95 1.96
CA SER A 258 -1.26 21.60 2.48
C SER A 258 -2.45 21.49 3.45
N MET A 259 -2.96 20.28 3.64
CA MET A 259 -3.67 19.95 4.88
C MET A 259 -2.72 20.06 6.09
N SER A 260 -3.28 20.26 7.27
CA SER A 260 -2.53 20.25 8.54
C SER A 260 -2.61 18.87 9.20
N ASP A 261 -1.52 18.46 9.83
CA ASP A 261 -1.46 17.26 10.66
C ASP A 261 -0.58 17.46 11.88
N ASN A 262 -1.20 17.60 13.05
CA ASN A 262 -0.47 17.63 14.32
C ASN A 262 -0.25 16.19 14.81
N PRO A 263 0.99 15.68 14.80
CA PRO A 263 1.28 14.30 15.18
C PRO A 263 1.06 14.03 16.69
N LEU A 264 0.91 15.08 17.51
CA LEU A 264 0.61 14.96 18.94
C LEU A 264 -0.91 14.90 19.22
N ALA A 265 -1.78 15.18 18.25
CA ALA A 265 -3.22 15.27 18.45
C ALA A 265 -3.85 13.97 18.98
N LEU A 266 -3.37 12.81 18.50
CA LEU A 266 -3.80 11.52 19.05
C LEU A 266 -3.38 11.34 20.52
N ILE A 267 -2.17 11.77 20.88
CA ILE A 267 -1.67 11.68 22.25
C ILE A 267 -2.57 12.52 23.17
N VAL A 268 -2.88 13.75 22.74
CA VAL A 268 -3.82 14.65 23.45
C VAL A 268 -5.19 14.00 23.63
N LYS A 269 -5.74 13.40 22.57
CA LYS A 269 -7.06 12.74 22.60
C LYS A 269 -7.14 11.65 23.67
N TYR A 270 -6.13 10.77 23.76
CA TYR A 270 -6.13 9.70 24.76
C TYR A 270 -5.77 10.21 26.17
N TRP A 271 -4.91 11.23 26.27
CA TRP A 271 -4.59 11.89 27.53
C TRP A 271 -5.82 12.55 28.17
N GLN A 272 -6.60 13.31 27.40
CA GLN A 272 -7.85 13.94 27.86
C GLN A 272 -8.90 12.92 28.32
N ARG A 273 -8.86 11.70 27.78
CA ARG A 273 -9.70 10.58 28.24
C ARG A 273 -9.18 9.94 29.54
N GLY A 274 -8.01 10.36 30.01
CA GLY A 274 -7.30 9.79 31.15
C GLY A 274 -6.62 8.45 30.85
N ASP A 275 -6.58 8.01 29.59
CA ASP A 275 -5.89 6.79 29.18
C ASP A 275 -4.39 7.09 28.95
N VAL A 276 -3.68 7.23 30.07
CA VAL A 276 -2.26 7.57 30.11
C VAL A 276 -1.40 6.48 29.45
N ASP A 277 -1.81 5.22 29.55
CA ASP A 277 -1.07 4.10 28.95
C ASP A 277 -1.13 4.16 27.41
N SER A 278 -2.31 4.37 26.84
CA SER A 278 -2.45 4.53 25.38
C SER A 278 -1.74 5.79 24.88
N ALA A 279 -1.87 6.92 25.61
CA ALA A 279 -1.12 8.14 25.29
C ALA A 279 0.40 7.90 25.31
N THR A 280 0.90 7.11 26.28
CA THR A 280 2.32 6.74 26.36
C THR A 280 2.77 5.88 25.19
N GLN A 281 1.96 4.90 24.77
CA GLN A 281 2.27 4.08 23.59
C GLN A 281 2.31 4.92 22.31
N LEU A 282 1.43 5.90 22.17
CA LEU A 282 1.40 6.81 21.03
C LEU A 282 2.60 7.76 21.03
N ALA A 283 3.00 8.29 22.19
CA ALA A 283 4.21 9.08 22.36
C ALA A 283 5.47 8.27 21.98
N ASN A 284 5.56 7.01 22.44
CA ASN A 284 6.62 6.10 22.03
C ASN A 284 6.62 5.83 20.52
N THR A 285 5.43 5.72 19.89
CA THR A 285 5.33 5.51 18.43
C THR A 285 5.84 6.74 17.66
N PHE A 286 5.48 7.94 18.12
CA PHE A 286 5.94 9.22 17.57
C PHE A 286 7.46 9.35 17.68
N THR A 287 8.02 9.22 18.88
CA THR A 287 9.46 9.39 19.11
C THR A 287 10.27 8.26 18.48
N ASN A 288 9.80 7.01 18.52
CA ASN A 288 10.49 5.92 17.86
C ASN A 288 10.61 6.17 16.36
N THR A 289 9.56 6.67 15.69
CA THR A 289 9.63 6.98 14.26
C THR A 289 10.73 8.02 13.95
N ILE A 290 10.97 8.99 14.83
CA ILE A 290 11.98 10.04 14.65
C ILE A 290 13.41 9.51 14.84
N TYR A 291 13.64 8.71 15.88
CA TYR A 291 14.99 8.29 16.30
C TYR A 291 15.33 6.84 15.94
N TYR A 292 14.45 6.14 15.22
CA TYR A 292 14.70 4.80 14.73
C TYR A 292 15.76 4.82 13.63
N ASP A 293 16.77 3.98 13.80
CA ASP A 293 17.78 3.71 12.78
C ASP A 293 18.12 2.22 12.82
N ALA A 294 17.76 1.50 11.75
CA ALA A 294 17.99 0.07 11.61
C ALA A 294 19.49 -0.29 11.61
N ASN A 295 20.37 0.67 11.30
CA ASN A 295 21.82 0.47 11.19
C ASN A 295 22.60 1.06 12.37
N ALA A 296 21.93 1.61 13.39
CA ALA A 296 22.59 2.21 14.54
C ALA A 296 23.18 1.14 15.47
N SER A 297 24.51 1.01 15.47
CA SER A 297 25.25 0.29 16.52
C SER A 297 25.37 1.17 17.77
N ASP A 298 26.45 1.95 17.88
CA ASP A 298 26.79 2.68 19.11
C ASP A 298 25.83 3.87 19.38
N ASN A 299 25.21 4.39 18.32
CA ASN A 299 24.24 5.48 18.40
C ASN A 299 22.91 5.05 19.03
N LYS A 300 22.63 3.74 19.11
CA LYS A 300 21.37 3.22 19.65
C LYS A 300 21.10 3.69 21.07
N TYR A 301 22.13 3.73 21.92
CA TYR A 301 22.00 4.25 23.29
C TYR A 301 21.55 5.71 23.33
N PHE A 302 22.13 6.57 22.47
CA PHE A 302 21.77 7.98 22.42
C PHE A 302 20.37 8.19 21.84
N ASN A 303 20.01 7.43 20.80
CA ASN A 303 18.68 7.48 20.19
C ASN A 303 17.57 7.06 21.18
N GLU A 304 17.74 5.94 21.89
CA GLU A 304 16.75 5.47 22.88
C GLU A 304 16.57 6.46 24.05
N ASN A 305 17.64 7.12 24.50
CA ASN A 305 17.53 8.11 25.57
C ASN A 305 16.97 9.45 25.05
N ALA A 306 17.26 9.82 23.80
CA ALA A 306 16.64 10.99 23.16
C ALA A 306 15.11 10.80 23.02
N GLN A 307 14.65 9.60 22.64
CA GLN A 307 13.23 9.25 22.63
C GLN A 307 12.58 9.49 24.00
N LYS A 308 13.21 9.00 25.08
CA LYS A 308 12.70 9.18 26.45
C LYS A 308 12.70 10.64 26.89
N ALA A 309 13.73 11.40 26.53
CA ALA A 309 13.80 12.82 26.83
C ALA A 309 12.65 13.59 26.14
N VAL A 310 12.40 13.34 24.85
CA VAL A 310 11.28 13.98 24.13
C VAL A 310 9.93 13.53 24.67
N ASN A 311 9.76 12.25 25.01
CA ASN A 311 8.55 11.78 25.68
C ASN A 311 8.31 12.52 27.01
N ALA A 312 9.36 12.77 27.79
CA ALA A 312 9.24 13.54 29.03
C ALA A 312 8.74 14.96 28.78
N LEU A 313 9.22 15.63 27.73
CA LEU A 313 8.76 16.96 27.33
C LEU A 313 7.30 16.95 26.86
N ILE A 314 6.89 15.93 26.09
CA ILE A 314 5.48 15.75 25.69
C ILE A 314 4.58 15.66 26.94
N PHE A 315 4.96 14.85 27.93
CA PHE A 315 4.18 14.73 29.16
C PHE A 315 4.21 16.01 30.01
N ALA A 316 5.32 16.73 30.05
CA ALA A 316 5.40 18.01 30.74
C ALA A 316 4.46 19.05 30.12
N LEU A 317 4.40 19.12 28.77
CA LEU A 317 3.45 19.97 28.06
C LEU A 317 1.99 19.55 28.27
N LEU A 318 1.70 18.25 28.29
CA LEU A 318 0.36 17.73 28.60
C LEU A 318 -0.09 18.15 30.00
N GLU A 319 0.80 18.07 31.00
CA GLU A 319 0.50 18.49 32.37
C GLU A 319 0.31 20.00 32.49
N GLN A 320 1.08 20.81 31.75
CA GLN A 320 0.86 22.25 31.66
C GLN A 320 -0.51 22.56 31.02
N ALA A 321 -0.88 21.84 29.96
CA ALA A 321 -2.17 22.01 29.30
C ALA A 321 -3.35 21.58 30.19
N ASP A 322 -3.19 20.56 31.03
CA ASP A 322 -4.20 20.19 32.03
C ASP A 322 -4.45 21.33 33.04
N GLN A 323 -3.41 22.10 33.39
CA GLN A 323 -3.52 23.21 34.34
C GLN A 323 -4.09 24.49 33.71
N THR A 324 -3.67 24.79 32.48
CA THR A 324 -4.10 26.00 31.75
C THR A 324 -5.42 25.81 31.01
N GLY A 325 -5.81 24.56 30.72
CA GLY A 325 -6.95 24.20 29.89
C GLY A 325 -6.71 24.37 28.38
N ASP A 326 -5.49 24.74 27.97
CA ASP A 326 -5.16 25.03 26.58
C ASP A 326 -4.24 23.96 25.96
N TYR A 327 -4.86 23.01 25.25
CA TYR A 327 -4.13 21.96 24.52
C TYR A 327 -3.69 22.39 23.12
N THR A 328 -4.07 23.59 22.65
CA THR A 328 -3.68 24.06 21.31
C THR A 328 -2.19 24.31 21.19
N LYS A 329 -1.52 24.53 22.32
CA LYS A 329 -0.07 24.70 22.44
C LYS A 329 0.73 23.40 22.38
N LEU A 330 0.09 22.23 22.30
CA LEU A 330 0.80 20.97 22.12
C LEU A 330 1.14 20.73 20.66
N THR A 331 2.27 21.32 20.24
CA THR A 331 2.79 21.20 18.88
C THR A 331 4.23 20.68 18.89
N PRO A 332 4.69 20.02 17.83
CA PRO A 332 6.09 19.64 17.69
C PRO A 332 7.05 20.83 17.73
N ASN A 333 6.64 22.00 17.23
CA ASN A 333 7.44 23.22 17.30
C ASN A 333 7.70 23.62 18.76
N ASN A 334 6.66 23.60 19.60
CA ASN A 334 6.79 23.95 21.02
C ASN A 334 7.64 22.94 21.80
N LEU A 335 7.72 21.67 21.37
CA LEU A 335 8.71 20.73 21.92
C LEU A 335 10.15 21.17 21.65
N VAL A 336 10.41 21.67 20.43
CA VAL A 336 11.76 22.16 20.08
C VAL A 336 12.09 23.43 20.84
N GLU A 337 11.15 24.36 20.90
CA GLU A 337 11.33 25.62 21.64
C GLU A 337 11.55 25.35 23.13
N LEU A 338 10.74 24.48 23.75
CA LEU A 338 10.93 24.08 25.15
C LEU A 338 12.32 23.48 25.39
N LEU A 339 12.77 22.59 24.51
CA LEU A 339 14.08 21.95 24.64
C LEU A 339 15.23 22.93 24.40
N SER A 340 15.06 23.89 23.49
CA SER A 340 16.09 24.86 23.12
C SER A 340 16.23 25.96 24.18
N GLU A 341 15.10 26.55 24.60
CA GLU A 341 15.04 27.61 25.60
C GLU A 341 15.36 27.06 26.98
N ILE A 342 14.55 26.14 27.50
CA ILE A 342 14.68 25.66 28.88
C ILE A 342 15.77 24.60 29.01
N GLY A 343 15.90 23.70 28.04
CA GLY A 343 16.97 22.69 28.06
C GLY A 343 18.37 23.30 27.88
N GLY A 344 18.48 24.41 27.16
CA GLY A 344 19.72 25.17 26.99
C GLY A 344 20.04 26.12 28.13
N PHE A 345 19.04 26.51 28.94
CA PHE A 345 19.20 27.51 29.99
C PHE A 345 19.91 26.94 31.24
N ASN A 346 21.09 27.48 31.51
CA ASN A 346 21.88 27.16 32.69
C ASN A 346 22.13 28.41 33.52
N TYR A 347 21.94 28.33 34.83
CA TYR A 347 22.12 29.43 35.77
C TYR A 347 22.96 29.00 36.98
N GLN A 348 23.49 29.95 37.73
CA GLN A 348 24.25 29.64 38.94
C GLN A 348 23.30 29.34 40.10
N ASP A 349 23.64 28.34 40.91
CA ASP A 349 22.88 28.00 42.12
C ASP A 349 22.95 29.19 43.11
N PRO A 350 21.82 29.79 43.52
CA PRO A 350 21.80 30.93 44.44
C PRO A 350 22.46 30.62 45.79
N THR A 351 22.54 29.33 46.16
CA THR A 351 23.11 28.87 47.42
C THR A 351 24.57 28.43 47.32
N ASN A 352 25.09 28.25 46.10
CA ASN A 352 26.44 27.76 45.87
C ASN A 352 27.03 28.26 44.54
N GLU A 353 27.88 29.29 44.62
CA GLU A 353 28.54 29.92 43.46
C GLU A 353 29.36 28.96 42.58
N PHE A 354 29.76 27.79 43.09
CA PHE A 354 30.55 26.81 42.34
C PHE A 354 29.70 25.76 41.60
N LYS A 355 28.36 25.82 41.74
CA LYS A 355 27.44 24.85 41.14
C LYS A 355 26.57 25.53 40.08
N GLN A 356 26.60 24.98 38.88
CA GLN A 356 25.72 25.38 37.79
C GLN A 356 24.51 24.45 37.74
N LEU A 357 23.31 25.02 37.61
CA LEU A 357 22.06 24.30 37.47
C LEU A 357 21.55 24.42 36.04
N ASN A 358 20.83 23.39 35.59
CA ASN A 358 20.11 23.40 34.33
C ASN A 358 18.62 23.51 34.64
N ALA A 359 17.92 24.44 33.98
CA ALA A 359 16.52 24.72 34.28
C ALA A 359 15.60 23.53 34.03
N LEU A 360 15.82 22.78 32.95
CA LEU A 360 15.04 21.57 32.66
C LEU A 360 15.26 20.48 33.72
N ASP A 361 16.51 20.29 34.18
CA ASP A 361 16.83 19.34 35.25
C ASP A 361 16.12 19.74 36.56
N GLU A 362 16.11 21.02 36.91
CA GLU A 362 15.45 21.50 38.14
C GLU A 362 13.93 21.41 38.07
N PHE A 363 13.32 21.80 36.94
CA PHE A 363 11.89 21.57 36.70
C PHE A 363 11.51 20.10 36.89
N MET A 364 12.23 19.18 36.25
CA MET A 364 11.99 17.74 36.36
C MET A 364 12.20 17.23 37.80
N ASN A 365 13.09 17.85 38.57
CA ASN A 365 13.34 17.49 39.97
C ASN A 365 12.19 17.89 40.90
N GLN A 366 11.52 19.00 40.63
CA GLN A 366 10.42 19.49 41.45
C GLN A 366 9.11 18.74 41.21
N LEU A 367 8.94 18.11 40.05
CA LEU A 367 7.78 17.25 39.79
C LEU A 367 7.62 16.16 40.86
N PRO A 368 6.37 15.82 41.26
CA PRO A 368 6.13 14.91 42.35
C PRO A 368 6.68 13.49 42.08
N PRO A 369 7.08 12.73 43.13
CA PRO A 369 7.46 11.33 42.97
C PRO A 369 6.33 10.54 42.31
N GLY A 370 6.64 9.80 41.24
CA GLY A 370 5.64 9.03 40.49
C GLY A 370 5.15 9.68 39.20
N ASN A 371 5.40 10.99 39.00
CA ASN A 371 5.10 11.73 37.78
C ASN A 371 5.72 11.06 36.53
N LEU A 372 4.98 11.04 35.42
CA LEU A 372 5.37 10.33 34.21
C LEU A 372 6.51 11.03 33.47
N ALA A 373 6.46 12.35 33.34
CA ALA A 373 7.53 13.15 32.72
C ALA A 373 8.86 12.93 33.46
N LYS A 374 8.84 13.05 34.80
CA LYS A 374 10.01 12.81 35.66
C LYS A 374 10.59 11.40 35.51
N LYS A 375 9.74 10.37 35.41
CA LYS A 375 10.17 8.98 35.22
C LYS A 375 10.88 8.77 33.88
N GLN A 376 10.33 9.32 32.80
CA GLN A 376 10.91 9.21 31.46
C GLN A 376 12.24 9.96 31.36
N TYR A 377 12.33 11.14 31.98
CA TYR A 377 13.54 11.96 32.03
C TYR A 377 14.66 11.36 32.89
N GLY A 378 14.33 10.43 33.80
CA GLY A 378 15.28 9.84 34.74
C GLY A 378 16.51 9.21 34.09
N ALA A 379 16.40 8.65 32.87
CA ALA A 379 17.53 8.08 32.15
C ALA A 379 18.54 9.15 31.69
N THR A 380 18.04 10.29 31.19
CA THR A 380 18.86 11.46 30.85
C THR A 380 19.56 11.98 32.10
N LYS A 381 18.83 12.12 33.22
CA LYS A 381 19.39 12.62 34.48
C LYS A 381 20.56 11.79 35.03
N ILE A 382 20.51 10.46 34.93
CA ILE A 382 21.55 9.55 35.46
C ILE A 382 22.86 9.65 34.67
N GLY A 383 22.80 10.08 33.40
CA GLY A 383 23.99 10.28 32.57
C GLY A 383 24.93 11.34 33.13
N SER A 384 26.22 11.23 32.81
CA SER A 384 27.18 12.33 33.05
C SER A 384 26.81 13.56 32.23
N ASP A 385 27.29 14.76 32.60
CA ASP A 385 26.95 16.01 31.89
C ASP A 385 27.26 15.95 30.39
N LYS A 386 28.38 15.28 30.03
CA LYS A 386 28.72 15.01 28.62
C LYS A 386 27.71 14.10 27.94
N ALA A 387 27.25 13.05 28.61
CA ALA A 387 26.24 12.13 28.08
C ALA A 387 24.89 12.83 27.92
N LYS A 388 24.49 13.64 28.90
CA LYS A 388 23.27 14.49 28.84
C LYS A 388 23.30 15.42 27.65
N GLY A 389 24.40 16.17 27.47
CA GLY A 389 24.56 17.07 26.33
C GLY A 389 24.41 16.34 24.99
N ASN A 390 24.99 15.14 24.86
CA ASN A 390 24.83 14.31 23.66
C ASN A 390 23.39 13.82 23.46
N ILE A 391 22.69 13.44 24.52
CA ILE A 391 21.29 12.99 24.47
C ILE A 391 20.37 14.14 24.03
N LEU A 392 20.48 15.32 24.66
CA LEU A 392 19.66 16.48 24.31
C LEU A 392 19.99 17.00 22.91
N SER A 393 21.25 16.98 22.51
CA SER A 393 21.66 17.33 21.14
C SER A 393 21.08 16.35 20.10
N THR A 394 21.06 15.05 20.41
CA THR A 394 20.41 14.03 19.57
C THR A 394 18.90 14.30 19.48
N ALA A 395 18.27 14.64 20.61
CA ALA A 395 16.85 14.98 20.67
C ALA A 395 16.51 16.19 19.78
N ILE A 396 17.23 17.31 19.90
CA ILE A 396 17.06 18.49 19.04
C ILE A 396 17.23 18.11 17.56
N THR A 397 18.28 17.35 17.23
CA THR A 397 18.57 16.95 15.85
C THR A 397 17.40 16.23 15.19
N GLY A 398 16.73 15.33 15.92
CA GLY A 398 15.55 14.61 15.39
C GLY A 398 14.30 15.49 15.23
N LEU A 399 14.15 16.53 16.05
CA LEU A 399 13.02 17.46 15.98
C LEU A 399 13.24 18.64 15.04
N ASN A 400 14.47 18.85 14.53
CA ASN A 400 14.82 19.92 13.61
C ASN A 400 13.82 20.13 12.44
N PRO A 401 13.24 19.10 11.80
CA PRO A 401 12.26 19.30 10.72
C PRO A 401 11.07 20.18 11.13
N PHE A 402 10.70 20.18 12.42
CA PHE A 402 9.59 20.96 12.95
C PHE A 402 9.94 22.42 13.27
N THR A 403 11.21 22.82 13.21
CA THR A 403 11.64 24.21 13.42
C THR A 403 11.36 25.11 12.22
N LEU A 404 11.22 24.53 11.04
CA LEU A 404 10.95 25.27 9.82
C LEU A 404 9.56 25.90 9.92
N THR A 405 9.46 27.23 9.88
CA THR A 405 8.20 27.98 10.08
C THR A 405 7.02 27.42 9.29
N LYS A 406 7.24 27.06 8.01
CA LYS A 406 6.18 26.47 7.16
C LYS A 406 5.72 25.10 7.68
N ILE A 407 6.63 24.24 8.14
CA ILE A 407 6.34 22.92 8.70
C ILE A 407 5.71 23.04 10.10
N ALA A 408 6.23 23.95 10.93
CA ALA A 408 5.67 24.25 12.25
C ALA A 408 4.19 24.62 12.15
N LYS A 409 3.82 25.54 11.24
CA LYS A 409 2.42 25.89 10.99
C LYS A 409 1.58 24.69 10.55
N MET A 410 2.08 23.91 9.58
CA MET A 410 1.40 22.71 9.06
C MET A 410 1.18 21.63 10.14
N THR A 411 2.06 21.55 11.13
CA THR A 411 2.00 20.54 12.20
C THR A 411 1.40 21.05 13.50
N SER A 412 0.81 22.26 13.50
CA SER A 412 0.18 22.87 14.67
C SER A 412 -1.30 22.48 14.84
N GLN A 413 -1.97 22.05 13.77
CA GLN A 413 -3.39 21.71 13.75
C GLN A 413 -3.63 20.40 13.00
N SER A 414 -4.81 19.79 13.13
CA SER A 414 -5.18 18.56 12.40
C SER A 414 -6.43 18.78 11.55
N THR A 415 -6.32 18.58 10.24
CA THR A 415 -7.44 18.68 9.30
C THR A 415 -8.30 17.40 9.29
N ILE A 416 -7.71 16.25 9.61
CA ILE A 416 -8.38 14.95 9.56
C ILE A 416 -8.23 14.19 10.89
N ASP A 417 -9.24 13.40 11.28
CA ASP A 417 -9.10 12.35 12.29
C ASP A 417 -8.65 11.07 11.58
N TYR A 418 -7.49 10.51 11.94
CA TYR A 418 -6.96 9.28 11.34
C TYR A 418 -7.96 8.12 11.36
N LYS A 419 -8.82 8.04 12.39
CA LYS A 419 -9.86 7.01 12.52
C LYS A 419 -10.83 7.04 11.33
N SER A 420 -11.17 8.23 10.84
CA SER A 420 -12.16 8.43 9.77
C SER A 420 -11.76 7.81 8.43
N VAL A 421 -10.46 7.60 8.18
CA VAL A 421 -9.93 7.01 6.94
C VAL A 421 -10.44 5.58 6.73
N GLY A 422 -10.53 4.78 7.80
CA GLY A 422 -11.02 3.39 7.79
C GLY A 422 -12.38 3.18 8.45
N PHE A 423 -12.75 4.07 9.37
CA PHE A 423 -14.00 4.05 10.13
C PHE A 423 -14.70 5.41 9.98
N PRO A 424 -15.36 5.66 8.84
CA PRO A 424 -15.97 6.97 8.57
C PRO A 424 -17.18 7.27 9.46
N LYS A 425 -17.69 6.27 10.18
CA LYS A 425 -18.87 6.36 11.05
C LYS A 425 -18.52 5.78 12.41
N TYR A 426 -18.54 6.63 13.43
CA TYR A 426 -18.29 6.22 14.80
C TYR A 426 -18.97 7.12 15.82
N LEU A 427 -19.15 6.54 17.00
CA LEU A 427 -19.75 7.18 18.16
C LEU A 427 -18.73 7.16 19.30
N ASP A 428 -18.42 8.33 19.84
CA ASP A 428 -17.61 8.52 21.02
C ASP A 428 -18.55 8.88 22.19
N LEU A 429 -18.50 8.09 23.25
CA LEU A 429 -19.37 8.19 24.41
C LEU A 429 -18.56 8.32 25.69
N LYS A 430 -19.07 9.11 26.63
CA LYS A 430 -18.65 9.08 28.04
C LYS A 430 -19.86 8.76 28.90
N LEU A 431 -19.80 7.62 29.57
CA LEU A 431 -20.77 7.17 30.55
C LEU A 431 -20.21 7.30 31.96
N HIS A 432 -21.07 7.16 32.96
CA HIS A 432 -20.62 7.19 34.35
C HIS A 432 -19.63 6.05 34.66
N GLU A 433 -18.57 6.34 35.43
CA GLU A 433 -17.47 5.40 35.72
C GLU A 433 -17.92 4.10 36.38
N SER A 434 -19.04 4.11 37.12
CA SER A 434 -19.62 2.90 37.72
C SER A 434 -20.02 1.84 36.70
N LEU A 435 -20.15 2.21 35.43
CA LEU A 435 -20.46 1.30 34.33
C LEU A 435 -19.21 0.63 33.74
N LEU A 436 -18.02 0.84 34.29
CA LEU A 436 -16.78 0.17 33.86
C LEU A 436 -16.98 -1.35 33.69
N ASN A 437 -16.49 -1.88 32.57
CA ASN A 437 -16.64 -3.29 32.15
C ASN A 437 -18.07 -3.78 31.88
N GLN A 438 -19.08 -2.93 32.03
CA GLN A 438 -20.44 -3.25 31.63
C GLN A 438 -20.59 -3.21 30.11
N ARG A 439 -21.58 -3.94 29.60
CA ARG A 439 -21.89 -3.98 28.17
C ARG A 439 -23.05 -3.06 27.87
N ILE A 440 -22.86 -2.19 26.90
CA ILE A 440 -23.88 -1.28 26.39
C ILE A 440 -24.23 -1.74 24.98
N GLY A 441 -25.53 -1.90 24.73
CA GLY A 441 -26.07 -2.08 23.38
C GLY A 441 -26.33 -0.72 22.75
N VAL A 442 -25.96 -0.55 21.49
CA VAL A 442 -26.28 0.64 20.70
C VAL A 442 -27.12 0.19 19.53
N GLU A 443 -28.38 0.56 19.57
CA GLU A 443 -29.41 0.14 18.62
C GLU A 443 -29.80 1.32 17.74
N PHE A 444 -29.92 1.06 16.44
CA PHE A 444 -30.32 2.06 15.45
C PHE A 444 -31.71 1.72 14.92
N TYR A 445 -32.58 2.73 14.89
CA TYR A 445 -33.99 2.63 14.54
C TYR A 445 -34.34 3.60 13.40
N HIS A 446 -35.13 3.09 12.45
CA HIS A 446 -35.75 3.87 11.38
C HIS A 446 -37.26 3.61 11.43
N ASP A 447 -38.09 4.65 11.48
CA ASP A 447 -39.54 4.54 11.64
C ASP A 447 -39.98 3.58 12.78
N GLY A 448 -39.26 3.61 13.91
CA GLY A 448 -39.52 2.77 15.08
C GLY A 448 -39.15 1.29 14.92
N LYS A 449 -38.52 0.87 13.82
CA LYS A 449 -38.00 -0.49 13.62
C LYS A 449 -36.49 -0.53 13.79
N LYS A 450 -36.01 -1.42 14.66
CA LYS A 450 -34.57 -1.69 14.82
C LYS A 450 -34.03 -2.35 13.55
N PHE A 451 -33.01 -1.75 12.94
CA PHE A 451 -32.34 -2.31 11.75
C PHE A 451 -30.86 -2.66 11.98
N HIS A 452 -30.19 -2.06 12.98
CA HIS A 452 -28.80 -2.35 13.30
C HIS A 452 -28.54 -2.33 14.82
N GLU A 453 -27.57 -3.12 15.28
CA GLU A 453 -27.16 -3.19 16.69
C GLU A 453 -25.65 -3.43 16.79
N GLU A 454 -24.99 -2.58 17.58
CA GLU A 454 -23.61 -2.78 18.04
C GLU A 454 -23.55 -2.96 19.55
N ARG A 455 -22.47 -3.58 20.03
CA ARG A 455 -22.24 -3.78 21.45
C ARG A 455 -20.84 -3.37 21.80
N VAL A 456 -20.71 -2.57 22.85
CA VAL A 456 -19.43 -2.10 23.35
C VAL A 456 -19.33 -2.37 24.84
N LYS A 457 -18.10 -2.60 25.30
CA LYS A 457 -17.81 -2.60 26.74
C LYS A 457 -17.36 -1.21 27.14
N VAL A 458 -17.86 -0.74 28.28
CA VAL A 458 -17.41 0.52 28.85
C VAL A 458 -15.96 0.40 29.27
N GLY A 459 -15.13 1.25 28.68
CA GLY A 459 -13.70 1.33 28.93
C GLY A 459 -13.36 2.14 30.18
N TYR A 460 -12.08 2.43 30.30
CA TYR A 460 -11.52 3.20 31.42
C TYR A 460 -12.23 4.57 31.55
N LYS A 461 -12.50 5.00 32.80
CA LYS A 461 -13.21 6.25 33.13
C LYS A 461 -14.56 6.46 32.40
N GLY A 462 -15.23 5.37 32.01
CA GLY A 462 -16.53 5.45 31.37
C GLY A 462 -16.51 5.72 29.86
N PHE A 463 -15.34 5.84 29.23
CA PHE A 463 -15.23 6.10 27.80
C PHE A 463 -15.55 4.86 26.97
N CYS A 464 -16.34 5.05 25.92
CA CYS A 464 -16.66 4.00 24.95
C CYS A 464 -16.53 4.57 23.54
N GLU A 465 -15.96 3.78 22.63
CA GLU A 465 -15.95 4.11 21.21
C GLU A 465 -16.60 2.98 20.43
N ILE A 466 -17.46 3.34 19.49
CA ILE A 466 -18.22 2.39 18.69
C ILE A 466 -18.03 2.73 17.23
N ASN A 467 -17.53 1.78 16.46
CA ASN A 467 -17.48 1.87 15.01
C ASN A 467 -18.70 1.13 14.44
N PHE A 468 -19.39 1.73 13.48
CA PHE A 468 -20.57 1.12 12.86
C PHE A 468 -20.54 1.33 11.35
N ASP A 469 -21.24 0.48 10.61
CA ASP A 469 -21.32 0.57 9.14
C ASP A 469 -22.76 0.41 8.66
N CYS A 470 -23.63 1.32 9.12
CA CYS A 470 -25.00 1.39 8.69
C CYS A 470 -25.32 2.79 8.13
N HIS A 471 -26.41 2.92 7.38
CA HIS A 471 -26.86 4.19 6.83
C HIS A 471 -27.93 4.79 7.76
N LEU A 472 -27.76 6.06 8.11
CA LEU A 472 -28.70 6.86 8.89
C LEU A 472 -29.28 7.98 8.03
N GLU A 473 -30.57 8.21 8.18
CA GLU A 473 -31.36 9.29 7.60
C GLU A 473 -31.76 10.31 8.69
N GLN A 474 -32.03 11.55 8.29
CA GLN A 474 -32.43 12.62 9.22
C GLN A 474 -33.71 12.20 9.97
N GLY A 475 -33.69 12.25 11.30
CA GLY A 475 -34.79 11.82 12.17
C GLY A 475 -34.68 10.37 12.68
N ASP A 476 -33.68 9.60 12.22
CA ASP A 476 -33.40 8.27 12.76
C ASP A 476 -33.09 8.32 14.26
N GLN A 477 -33.39 7.23 14.96
CA GLN A 477 -33.22 7.16 16.41
C GLN A 477 -32.07 6.22 16.80
N VAL A 478 -31.22 6.68 17.71
CA VAL A 478 -30.12 5.92 18.30
C VAL A 478 -30.44 5.68 19.77
N CYS A 479 -30.55 4.42 20.17
CA CYS A 479 -30.83 4.03 21.54
C CYS A 479 -29.61 3.38 22.17
N LEU A 480 -29.12 3.96 23.27
CA LEU A 480 -28.13 3.34 24.15
C LEU A 480 -28.86 2.55 25.21
N LYS A 481 -28.64 1.24 25.28
CA LYS A 481 -29.32 0.33 26.19
C LYS A 481 -28.34 -0.37 27.13
N TYR A 482 -28.69 -0.38 28.42
CA TYR A 482 -27.96 -1.06 29.48
C TYR A 482 -28.94 -1.78 30.41
N ASP A 483 -28.79 -3.11 30.53
CA ASP A 483 -29.62 -3.92 31.40
C ASP A 483 -28.84 -4.30 32.67
N HIS A 484 -29.39 -3.99 33.84
CA HIS A 484 -28.80 -4.35 35.14
C HIS A 484 -29.86 -4.88 36.11
N GLN A 485 -29.68 -6.12 36.59
CA GLN A 485 -30.56 -6.76 37.58
C GLN A 485 -32.06 -6.73 37.19
N GLY A 486 -32.37 -6.87 35.91
CA GLY A 486 -33.75 -6.84 35.40
C GLY A 486 -34.37 -5.45 35.28
N LYS A 487 -33.61 -4.37 35.54
CA LYS A 487 -33.96 -2.99 35.20
C LYS A 487 -33.24 -2.56 33.93
N GLU A 488 -33.99 -1.95 33.03
CA GLU A 488 -33.51 -1.45 31.75
C GLU A 488 -33.25 0.06 31.85
N TYR A 489 -32.04 0.46 31.46
CA TYR A 489 -31.63 1.86 31.34
C TYR A 489 -31.41 2.16 29.86
N VAL A 490 -32.10 3.19 29.36
CA VAL A 490 -32.08 3.62 27.96
C VAL A 490 -31.80 5.11 27.84
N ALA A 491 -31.08 5.50 26.79
CA ALA A 491 -30.98 6.88 26.35
C ALA A 491 -31.26 6.93 24.84
N TRP A 492 -32.29 7.69 24.47
CA TRP A 492 -32.75 7.87 23.10
C TRP A 492 -32.25 9.18 22.53
N TYR A 493 -31.65 9.11 21.34
CA TYR A 493 -31.16 10.27 20.61
C TYR A 493 -31.77 10.30 19.21
N GLU A 494 -32.17 11.48 18.76
CA GLU A 494 -32.54 11.74 17.37
C GLU A 494 -31.33 12.21 16.58
N PHE A 495 -31.06 11.55 15.45
CA PHE A 495 -29.96 11.86 14.54
C PHE A 495 -30.33 12.98 13.57
N SER A 496 -29.46 13.97 13.50
CA SER A 496 -29.52 14.99 12.46
C SER A 496 -28.13 15.45 12.01
N GLN A 497 -28.02 15.93 10.77
CA GLN A 497 -26.81 16.58 10.26
C GLN A 497 -27.10 18.01 9.85
N LYS A 498 -26.17 18.92 10.16
CA LYS A 498 -26.21 20.32 9.75
C LYS A 498 -25.56 20.50 8.37
N VAL A 499 -26.05 21.48 7.62
CA VAL A 499 -25.46 21.86 6.34
C VAL A 499 -24.13 22.57 6.60
N LEU A 500 -23.08 22.12 5.91
CA LEU A 500 -21.75 22.70 5.99
C LEU A 500 -21.76 24.13 5.40
N LYS A 501 -21.19 25.07 6.16
CA LYS A 501 -21.02 26.47 5.75
C LYS A 501 -19.55 26.86 5.75
N ASP A 502 -19.15 27.72 4.83
CA ASP A 502 -17.82 28.31 4.79
C ASP A 502 -17.62 29.36 5.91
N GLU A 503 -16.39 29.87 6.06
CA GLU A 503 -16.04 30.92 7.05
C GLU A 503 -16.86 32.20 6.89
N LYS A 504 -17.43 32.44 5.70
CA LYS A 504 -18.28 33.60 5.37
C LYS A 504 -19.77 33.28 5.53
N GLY A 505 -20.11 32.10 6.06
CA GLY A 505 -21.47 31.64 6.32
C GLY A 505 -22.24 31.15 5.08
N LYS A 506 -21.60 30.98 3.92
CA LYS A 506 -22.23 30.47 2.69
C LYS A 506 -22.28 28.95 2.69
N ILE A 507 -23.33 28.39 2.10
CA ILE A 507 -23.50 26.94 1.97
C ILE A 507 -22.42 26.37 1.06
N VAL A 508 -21.74 25.33 1.53
CA VAL A 508 -20.82 24.52 0.73
C VAL A 508 -21.63 23.45 0.00
N TYR A 509 -21.46 23.35 -1.31
CA TYR A 509 -22.14 22.35 -2.13
C TYR A 509 -21.22 21.16 -2.42
N ARG A 510 -21.81 19.99 -2.65
CA ARG A 510 -21.06 18.79 -2.98
C ARG A 510 -20.30 18.96 -4.29
N LYS A 511 -19.11 18.36 -4.39
CA LYS A 511 -18.34 18.32 -5.64
C LYS A 511 -18.68 17.13 -6.54
N LYS A 512 -19.44 16.16 -6.02
CA LYS A 512 -19.79 14.93 -6.73
C LYS A 512 -20.65 15.20 -7.96
N ARG A 513 -20.30 14.60 -9.09
CA ARG A 513 -20.97 14.73 -10.39
C ARG A 513 -22.45 14.32 -10.25
N GLY A 514 -23.35 15.22 -10.65
CA GLY A 514 -24.81 15.04 -10.53
C GLY A 514 -25.40 15.46 -9.19
N GLU A 515 -24.59 15.70 -8.16
CA GLU A 515 -25.02 16.13 -6.82
C GLU A 515 -24.56 17.57 -6.48
N THR A 516 -24.01 18.31 -7.44
CA THR A 516 -23.41 19.64 -7.21
C THR A 516 -24.39 20.74 -6.77
N HIS A 517 -25.69 20.47 -6.86
CA HIS A 517 -26.75 21.35 -6.37
C HIS A 517 -27.16 21.04 -4.93
N LEU A 518 -26.70 19.91 -4.38
CA LEU A 518 -27.01 19.50 -3.02
C LEU A 518 -26.00 20.08 -2.02
N PRO A 519 -26.44 20.50 -0.83
CA PRO A 519 -25.54 20.93 0.23
C PRO A 519 -24.65 19.77 0.71
N GLU A 520 -23.43 20.12 1.09
CA GLU A 520 -22.53 19.26 1.86
C GLU A 520 -22.98 19.25 3.32
N TRP A 521 -22.81 18.12 4.01
CA TRP A 521 -23.16 17.97 5.42
C TRP A 521 -21.92 18.13 6.29
N GLU A 522 -22.10 18.67 7.49
CA GLU A 522 -21.07 18.60 8.54
C GLU A 522 -20.82 17.13 8.92
N LYS A 523 -19.54 16.80 9.13
CA LYS A 523 -19.11 15.43 9.46
C LYS A 523 -19.43 15.06 10.90
N GLU A 524 -19.52 16.05 11.79
CA GLU A 524 -20.05 15.86 13.14
C GLU A 524 -21.57 15.94 13.10
N ALA A 525 -22.23 14.83 13.45
CA ALA A 525 -23.67 14.77 13.52
C ALA A 525 -24.18 15.29 14.87
N VAL A 526 -25.38 15.87 14.85
CA VAL A 526 -26.08 16.34 16.03
C VAL A 526 -27.00 15.23 16.54
N LEU A 527 -26.85 14.89 17.82
CA LEU A 527 -27.67 13.93 18.51
C LEU A 527 -28.48 14.65 19.59
N THR A 528 -29.79 14.72 19.41
CA THR A 528 -30.70 15.39 20.36
C THR A 528 -31.32 14.36 21.30
N LEU A 529 -31.09 14.52 22.61
CA LEU A 529 -31.62 13.61 23.63
C LEU A 529 -33.14 13.76 23.76
N ASP A 530 -33.86 12.64 23.78
CA ASP A 530 -35.27 12.57 24.16
C ASP A 530 -35.35 12.30 25.68
N GLU A 531 -35.49 13.37 26.47
CA GLU A 531 -35.50 13.31 27.94
C GLU A 531 -36.65 12.47 28.49
N ASP A 532 -37.82 12.50 27.85
CA ASP A 532 -39.03 11.80 28.32
C ASP A 532 -38.88 10.27 28.26
N LYS A 533 -38.10 9.78 27.28
CA LYS A 533 -37.84 8.34 27.08
C LYS A 533 -36.52 7.86 27.68
N SER A 534 -35.70 8.76 28.24
CA SER A 534 -34.33 8.45 28.65
C SER A 534 -34.16 8.45 30.16
N ASN A 535 -33.57 7.37 30.69
CA ASN A 535 -33.22 7.22 32.11
C ASN A 535 -31.74 6.80 32.34
N LEU A 536 -30.96 6.61 31.26
CA LEU A 536 -29.52 6.38 31.32
C LEU A 536 -28.77 7.71 31.27
N LEU A 537 -27.92 7.95 32.28
CA LEU A 537 -27.06 9.14 32.31
C LEU A 537 -25.88 8.98 31.34
N VAL A 538 -25.80 9.89 30.36
CA VAL A 538 -24.70 10.00 29.41
C VAL A 538 -24.03 11.34 29.64
N GLU A 539 -22.73 11.34 29.98
CA GLU A 539 -21.99 12.57 30.28
C GLU A 539 -21.63 13.35 29.01
N SER A 540 -21.25 12.62 27.95
CA SER A 540 -21.04 13.22 26.64
C SER A 540 -21.23 12.19 25.52
N ILE A 541 -21.67 12.69 24.37
CA ILE A 541 -21.89 11.91 23.16
C ILE A 541 -21.48 12.74 21.95
N ARG A 542 -20.68 12.16 21.07
CA ARG A 542 -20.29 12.76 19.79
C ARG A 542 -20.33 11.70 18.71
N MET A 543 -20.94 12.03 17.57
CA MET A 543 -21.01 11.13 16.42
C MET A 543 -20.30 11.76 15.23
N HIS A 544 -19.31 11.07 14.70
CA HIS A 544 -18.76 11.38 13.38
C HIS A 544 -19.46 10.49 12.35
N TYR A 545 -20.02 11.10 11.31
CA TYR A 545 -20.77 10.39 10.28
C TYR A 545 -20.49 10.96 8.89
N THR A 546 -19.85 10.15 8.05
CA THR A 546 -19.71 10.41 6.62
C THR A 546 -19.82 9.11 5.82
N ASN A 547 -20.28 9.22 4.56
CA ASN A 547 -20.25 8.12 3.61
C ASN A 547 -19.10 8.25 2.58
N LYS A 548 -18.41 9.40 2.57
CA LYS A 548 -17.39 9.74 1.58
C LYS A 548 -16.10 8.97 1.85
N PRO A 549 -15.50 8.32 0.84
CA PRO A 549 -14.14 7.82 0.95
C PRO A 549 -13.13 8.97 0.96
N MET A 550 -11.93 8.72 1.47
CA MET A 550 -10.85 9.71 1.53
C MET A 550 -9.72 9.32 0.59
N ALA A 551 -9.12 10.30 -0.09
CA ALA A 551 -7.90 10.15 -0.87
C ALA A 551 -6.87 11.17 -0.38
N ILE A 552 -5.79 10.69 0.25
CA ILE A 552 -4.75 11.54 0.84
C ILE A 552 -3.49 11.37 0.00
N PHE A 553 -3.04 12.45 -0.64
CA PHE A 553 -1.83 12.47 -1.45
C PHE A 553 -0.70 13.13 -0.67
N MET A 554 0.38 12.38 -0.42
CA MET A 554 1.56 12.86 0.28
C MET A 554 2.56 13.35 -0.77
N LEU A 555 2.64 14.67 -0.93
CA LEU A 555 3.51 15.33 -1.89
C LEU A 555 4.86 15.55 -1.24
N THR A 556 5.85 14.76 -1.65
CA THR A 556 7.19 14.77 -1.06
C THR A 556 8.21 15.30 -2.06
N PRO A 557 9.09 16.25 -1.69
CA PRO A 557 10.10 16.75 -2.62
C PRO A 557 11.12 15.65 -2.94
N ASP A 558 11.30 15.31 -4.22
CA ASP A 558 12.26 14.29 -4.65
C ASP A 558 13.73 14.73 -4.49
N TYR A 559 13.97 16.04 -4.49
CA TYR A 559 15.30 16.66 -4.39
C TYR A 559 15.81 16.87 -2.96
N ASP A 560 14.95 16.81 -1.93
CA ASP A 560 15.33 17.05 -0.53
C ASP A 560 14.66 16.08 0.44
N PRO A 561 15.40 15.12 1.03
CA PRO A 561 14.86 14.15 1.97
C PRO A 561 14.69 14.70 3.40
N SER A 562 15.19 15.91 3.71
CA SER A 562 15.26 16.46 5.08
C SER A 562 13.95 16.37 5.86
N ASN A 563 12.83 16.61 5.19
CA ASN A 563 11.50 16.66 5.82
C ASN A 563 10.66 15.40 5.61
N HIS A 564 11.15 14.39 4.88
CA HIS A 564 10.36 13.20 4.57
C HIS A 564 9.95 12.40 5.81
N ILE A 565 10.67 12.56 6.93
CA ILE A 565 10.34 11.91 8.20
C ILE A 565 8.92 12.23 8.68
N VAL A 566 8.41 13.42 8.33
CA VAL A 566 7.04 13.86 8.62
C VAL A 566 6.00 12.95 7.98
N VAL A 567 6.27 12.41 6.79
CA VAL A 567 5.40 11.41 6.12
C VAL A 567 5.42 10.08 6.85
N SER A 568 6.58 9.61 7.29
CA SER A 568 6.68 8.35 8.03
C SER A 568 5.96 8.44 9.37
N ILE A 569 6.02 9.58 10.05
CA ILE A 569 5.26 9.84 11.28
C ILE A 569 3.75 9.76 11.02
N PHE A 570 3.27 10.44 9.98
CA PHE A 570 1.87 10.41 9.57
C PHE A 570 1.38 8.96 9.32
N LEU A 571 2.13 8.18 8.54
CA LEU A 571 1.78 6.80 8.21
C LEU A 571 1.79 5.88 9.45
N SER A 572 2.79 6.01 10.32
CA SER A 572 2.90 5.23 11.56
C SER A 572 1.73 5.50 12.50
N GLN A 573 1.36 6.77 12.70
CA GLN A 573 0.23 7.16 13.55
C GLN A 573 -1.11 6.70 12.95
N LEU A 574 -1.30 6.91 11.64
CA LEU A 574 -2.48 6.44 10.92
C LEU A 574 -2.65 4.92 11.05
N TYR A 575 -1.60 4.15 10.77
CA TYR A 575 -1.63 2.68 10.92
C TYR A 575 -1.95 2.26 12.36
N LYS A 576 -1.33 2.90 13.35
CA LYS A 576 -1.52 2.57 14.77
C LYS A 576 -2.96 2.82 15.22
N GLU A 577 -3.55 3.96 14.86
CA GLU A 577 -4.95 4.26 15.20
C GLU A 577 -5.90 3.29 14.50
N LEU A 578 -5.77 3.09 13.18
CA LEU A 578 -6.64 2.18 12.43
C LEU A 578 -6.56 0.73 12.97
N SER A 579 -5.34 0.26 13.26
CA SER A 579 -5.12 -1.07 13.84
C SER A 579 -5.78 -1.23 15.21
N THR A 580 -5.71 -0.19 16.04
CA THR A 580 -6.34 -0.17 17.37
C THR A 580 -7.86 -0.21 17.26
N GLN A 581 -8.42 0.48 16.27
CA GLN A 581 -9.85 0.52 16.01
C GLN A 581 -10.37 -0.79 15.38
N CYS A 582 -9.58 -1.48 14.55
CA CYS A 582 -9.93 -2.79 14.01
C CYS A 582 -10.29 -3.80 15.11
N VAL A 583 -9.49 -3.87 16.17
CA VAL A 583 -9.71 -4.80 17.32
C VAL A 583 -11.05 -4.55 18.04
N LYS A 584 -11.65 -3.35 17.86
CA LYS A 584 -12.95 -2.98 18.44
C LYS A 584 -14.13 -3.33 17.52
N THR A 585 -13.90 -3.97 16.37
CA THR A 585 -14.95 -4.28 15.38
C THR A 585 -15.16 -5.79 15.21
N LYS A 586 -16.34 -6.16 14.71
CA LYS A 586 -16.64 -7.56 14.37
C LYS A 586 -15.75 -8.02 13.21
N GLY A 587 -14.82 -8.92 13.49
CA GLY A 587 -13.92 -9.51 12.48
C GLY A 587 -12.60 -8.78 12.28
N ASP A 588 -12.23 -7.87 13.20
CA ASP A 588 -10.93 -7.19 13.26
C ASP A 588 -10.54 -6.44 11.98
N LYS A 589 -11.49 -5.75 11.33
CA LYS A 589 -11.32 -5.14 10.01
C LYS A 589 -11.81 -3.70 9.96
N CYS A 590 -11.16 -2.88 9.14
CA CYS A 590 -11.71 -1.59 8.74
C CYS A 590 -13.04 -1.81 8.00
N HIS A 591 -14.04 -0.98 8.32
CA HIS A 591 -15.32 -0.96 7.59
C HIS A 591 -15.12 -0.51 6.15
N ARG A 592 -14.26 0.49 5.95
CA ARG A 592 -13.80 0.93 4.64
C ARG A 592 -12.43 0.33 4.34
N ARG A 593 -12.28 -0.33 3.19
CA ARG A 593 -10.97 -0.80 2.70
C ARG A 593 -10.06 0.37 2.40
N ILE A 594 -8.78 0.24 2.74
CA ILE A 594 -7.76 1.28 2.52
C ILE A 594 -6.66 0.69 1.64
N HIS A 595 -6.26 1.43 0.61
CA HIS A 595 -5.07 1.15 -0.19
C HIS A 595 -3.98 2.18 0.13
N PHE A 596 -2.83 1.69 0.60
CA PHE A 596 -1.60 2.46 0.73
C PHE A 596 -0.82 2.31 -0.59
N ILE A 597 -1.01 3.27 -1.50
CA ILE A 597 -0.40 3.31 -2.83
C ILE A 597 0.91 4.06 -2.71
N LEU A 598 2.00 3.34 -2.41
CA LEU A 598 3.28 3.95 -2.10
C LEU A 598 4.16 4.02 -3.34
N ASP A 599 3.93 5.03 -4.20
CA ASP A 599 4.84 5.29 -5.31
C ASP A 599 6.23 5.62 -4.78
N GLU A 600 7.25 5.07 -5.43
CA GLU A 600 8.65 5.17 -5.04
C GLU A 600 8.90 4.86 -3.55
N PHE A 601 8.29 3.80 -3.02
CA PHE A 601 8.53 3.32 -1.65
C PHE A 601 10.03 3.15 -1.32
N GLY A 602 10.83 2.78 -2.33
CA GLY A 602 12.29 2.75 -2.29
C GLY A 602 12.99 4.08 -2.03
N ASN A 603 12.29 5.22 -1.98
CA ASN A 603 12.80 6.56 -1.63
C ASN A 603 12.24 7.13 -0.30
N MET A 604 11.10 6.64 0.21
CA MET A 604 10.50 7.04 1.50
C MET A 604 11.32 6.64 2.76
N PRO A 605 11.42 7.43 3.83
CA PRO A 605 12.13 7.03 5.03
C PRO A 605 11.58 5.72 5.62
N PRO A 606 12.45 4.85 6.17
CA PRO A 606 12.03 3.54 6.66
C PRO A 606 11.00 3.70 7.77
N MET A 607 9.94 2.89 7.69
CA MET A 607 8.97 2.72 8.77
C MET A 607 9.42 1.60 9.70
N ASP A 608 9.37 1.81 11.00
CA ASP A 608 9.69 0.77 11.98
C ASP A 608 8.74 -0.45 11.85
N ASN A 609 9.31 -1.65 11.97
CA ASN A 609 8.60 -2.94 11.95
C ASN A 609 7.65 -3.12 10.74
N MET A 610 8.06 -2.64 9.56
CA MET A 610 7.25 -2.76 8.34
C MET A 610 6.92 -4.23 8.00
N GLU A 611 7.85 -5.15 8.27
CA GLU A 611 7.69 -6.59 8.12
C GLU A 611 6.52 -7.15 8.97
N GLY A 612 6.39 -6.69 10.22
CA GLY A 612 5.28 -7.06 11.10
C GLY A 612 3.97 -6.41 10.69
N ILE A 613 4.00 -5.15 10.25
CA ILE A 613 2.85 -4.40 9.75
C ILE A 613 2.21 -5.13 8.55
N MET A 614 3.02 -5.48 7.55
CA MET A 614 2.52 -6.11 6.32
C MET A 614 1.94 -7.52 6.54
N THR A 615 2.41 -8.23 7.58
CA THR A 615 1.93 -9.57 7.92
C THR A 615 0.44 -9.58 8.36
N VAL A 616 -0.03 -8.51 9.01
CA VAL A 616 -1.38 -8.46 9.61
C VAL A 616 -2.38 -7.59 8.85
N THR A 617 -1.90 -6.60 8.10
CA THR A 617 -2.72 -5.53 7.49
C THR A 617 -3.70 -6.03 6.44
N ALA A 618 -3.30 -7.00 5.62
CA ALA A 618 -4.18 -7.61 4.63
C ALA A 618 -5.46 -8.19 5.26
N GLY A 619 -5.32 -8.84 6.43
CA GLY A 619 -6.45 -9.36 7.21
C GLY A 619 -7.36 -8.28 7.81
N ARG A 620 -6.88 -7.03 7.89
CA ARG A 620 -7.58 -5.87 8.47
C ARG A 620 -8.22 -4.94 7.43
N ASN A 621 -8.26 -5.33 6.14
CA ASN A 621 -8.66 -4.47 5.01
C ASN A 621 -7.74 -3.24 4.78
N MET A 622 -6.47 -3.33 5.20
CA MET A 622 -5.43 -2.36 4.89
C MET A 622 -4.45 -3.00 3.91
N LEU A 623 -4.45 -2.56 2.65
CA LEU A 623 -3.67 -3.17 1.58
C LEU A 623 -2.49 -2.28 1.23
N TRP A 624 -1.29 -2.84 1.22
CA TRP A 624 -0.05 -2.13 0.90
C TRP A 624 0.39 -2.46 -0.52
N ASP A 625 0.41 -1.44 -1.37
CA ASP A 625 0.81 -1.52 -2.76
C ASP A 625 2.15 -0.79 -2.91
N LEU A 626 3.24 -1.56 -2.89
CA LEU A 626 4.61 -1.07 -2.88
C LEU A 626 5.15 -0.93 -4.31
N PHE A 627 5.48 0.29 -4.73
CA PHE A 627 6.03 0.54 -6.06
C PHE A 627 7.53 0.84 -6.00
N ILE A 628 8.36 -0.16 -6.27
CA ILE A 628 9.82 -0.08 -6.19
C ILE A 628 10.48 -0.19 -7.57
N GLN A 629 11.74 0.23 -7.69
CA GLN A 629 12.51 0.09 -8.93
C GLN A 629 13.19 -1.28 -9.05
N SER A 630 13.56 -1.87 -7.93
CA SER A 630 14.16 -3.21 -7.80
C SER A 630 14.05 -3.70 -6.36
N TYR A 631 14.14 -5.01 -6.13
CA TYR A 631 14.17 -5.56 -4.77
C TYR A 631 15.38 -5.08 -3.95
N LYS A 632 16.46 -4.65 -4.63
CA LYS A 632 17.63 -4.05 -3.97
C LYS A 632 17.29 -2.79 -3.17
N GLN A 633 16.28 -2.01 -3.58
CA GLN A 633 15.86 -0.83 -2.80
C GLN A 633 15.29 -1.20 -1.43
N LEU A 634 14.61 -2.35 -1.31
CA LEU A 634 14.12 -2.84 -0.03
C LEU A 634 15.29 -3.22 0.87
N ARG A 635 16.24 -4.01 0.35
CA ARG A 635 17.44 -4.46 1.07
C ARG A 635 18.29 -3.29 1.57
N ALA A 636 18.46 -2.27 0.74
CA ALA A 636 19.22 -1.07 1.11
C ALA A 636 18.61 -0.29 2.28
N LYS A 637 17.30 -0.40 2.50
CA LYS A 637 16.58 0.35 3.55
C LYS A 637 16.36 -0.43 4.82
N TYR A 638 15.91 -1.67 4.67
CA TYR A 638 15.42 -2.48 5.79
C TYR A 638 16.46 -3.52 6.24
N GLY A 639 17.57 -3.66 5.51
CA GLY A 639 18.49 -4.79 5.66
C GLY A 639 18.01 -6.01 4.88
N GLU A 640 18.88 -7.00 4.68
CA GLU A 640 18.58 -8.19 3.86
C GLU A 640 17.40 -9.00 4.40
N ASP A 641 17.44 -9.38 5.69
CA ASP A 641 16.43 -10.26 6.30
C ASP A 641 15.03 -9.61 6.29
N ASN A 642 14.90 -8.38 6.78
CA ASN A 642 13.61 -7.69 6.81
C ASN A 642 13.08 -7.37 5.41
N ALA A 643 13.96 -7.05 4.45
CA ALA A 643 13.54 -6.80 3.07
C ALA A 643 12.96 -8.04 2.40
N ASP A 644 13.54 -9.21 2.64
CA ASP A 644 12.99 -10.47 2.11
C ASP A 644 11.64 -10.79 2.77
N ILE A 645 11.46 -10.56 4.08
CA ILE A 645 10.16 -10.73 4.75
C ILE A 645 9.10 -9.75 4.19
N ILE A 646 9.46 -8.47 3.97
CA ILE A 646 8.56 -7.47 3.37
C ILE A 646 8.15 -7.91 1.97
N LYS A 647 9.10 -8.38 1.16
CA LYS A 647 8.86 -8.91 -0.18
C LYS A 647 7.94 -10.13 -0.15
N GLU A 648 8.19 -11.11 0.72
CA GLU A 648 7.38 -12.33 0.86
C GLU A 648 5.94 -12.04 1.34
N ASN A 649 5.76 -10.99 2.15
CA ASN A 649 4.44 -10.51 2.56
C ASN A 649 3.67 -9.79 1.46
N CYS A 650 4.26 -9.57 0.28
CA CYS A 650 3.55 -9.17 -0.92
C CYS A 650 3.10 -10.43 -1.66
N GLN A 651 1.81 -10.77 -1.60
CA GLN A 651 1.32 -12.02 -2.20
C GLN A 651 1.23 -11.94 -3.72
N THR A 652 1.31 -10.74 -4.30
CA THR A 652 1.31 -10.50 -5.74
C THR A 652 2.50 -9.63 -6.13
N HIS A 653 3.21 -10.05 -7.18
CA HIS A 653 4.32 -9.30 -7.76
C HIS A 653 4.03 -8.98 -9.22
N ILE A 654 4.13 -7.69 -9.58
CA ILE A 654 3.97 -7.20 -10.94
C ILE A 654 5.30 -6.63 -11.41
N TYR A 655 5.88 -7.19 -12.45
CA TYR A 655 7.10 -6.68 -13.07
C TYR A 655 6.75 -5.92 -14.35
N ILE A 656 7.23 -4.69 -14.44
CA ILE A 656 7.15 -3.84 -15.63
C ILE A 656 8.53 -3.78 -16.27
N MET A 657 9.54 -3.34 -15.52
CA MET A 657 10.91 -3.20 -16.00
C MET A 657 11.88 -2.98 -14.84
N SER A 658 13.05 -3.60 -14.84
CA SER A 658 14.15 -3.25 -13.95
C SER A 658 15.48 -3.26 -14.69
N SER A 659 16.45 -2.51 -14.19
CA SER A 659 17.85 -2.55 -14.64
C SER A 659 18.71 -3.50 -13.79
N ASN A 660 18.20 -3.98 -12.66
CA ASN A 660 18.94 -4.82 -11.74
C ASN A 660 18.90 -6.30 -12.17
N THR A 661 20.08 -6.90 -12.42
CA THR A 661 20.20 -8.28 -12.89
C THR A 661 19.62 -9.30 -11.92
N ASP A 662 19.84 -9.15 -10.61
CA ASP A 662 19.37 -10.11 -9.61
C ASP A 662 17.84 -10.16 -9.56
N THR A 663 17.20 -8.99 -9.62
CA THR A 663 15.74 -8.88 -9.69
C THR A 663 15.19 -9.54 -10.95
N ILE A 664 15.81 -9.29 -12.12
CA ILE A 664 15.40 -9.91 -13.40
C ILE A 664 15.53 -11.43 -13.35
N GLU A 665 16.65 -11.92 -12.80
CA GLU A 665 16.93 -13.34 -12.65
C GLU A 665 15.93 -14.02 -11.71
N GLU A 666 15.60 -13.37 -10.59
CA GLU A 666 14.59 -13.84 -9.64
C GLU A 666 13.20 -13.94 -10.28
N PHE A 667 12.77 -12.93 -11.07
CA PHE A 667 11.52 -13.02 -11.83
C PHE A 667 11.54 -14.16 -12.86
N SER A 668 12.65 -14.36 -13.58
CA SER A 668 12.81 -15.47 -14.54
C SER A 668 12.66 -16.83 -13.84
N GLN A 669 13.29 -16.99 -12.68
CA GLN A 669 13.20 -18.20 -11.86
C GLN A 669 11.78 -18.44 -11.32
N ASN A 670 11.11 -17.38 -10.85
CA ASN A 670 9.75 -17.47 -10.32
C ASN A 670 8.69 -17.74 -11.40
N VAL A 671 8.92 -17.28 -12.64
CA VAL A 671 8.11 -17.69 -13.80
C VAL A 671 8.32 -19.19 -14.08
N GLY A 672 9.53 -19.70 -13.88
CA GLY A 672 9.84 -21.13 -13.88
C GLY A 672 10.13 -21.74 -15.26
N ASN A 673 10.29 -23.06 -15.25
CA ASN A 673 10.78 -23.83 -16.39
C ASN A 673 9.70 -24.75 -16.96
N LYS A 674 9.79 -25.01 -18.27
CA LYS A 674 9.04 -26.03 -18.99
C LYS A 674 10.00 -27.12 -19.48
N THR A 675 9.52 -28.34 -19.55
CA THR A 675 10.27 -29.47 -20.13
C THR A 675 10.23 -29.38 -21.66
N VAL A 676 11.39 -29.42 -22.32
CA VAL A 676 11.50 -29.41 -23.79
C VAL A 676 12.29 -30.64 -24.24
N GLU A 677 11.83 -31.28 -25.32
CA GLU A 677 12.55 -32.37 -25.97
C GLU A 677 13.42 -31.80 -27.09
N GLN A 678 14.73 -32.02 -26.99
CA GLN A 678 15.67 -31.69 -28.05
C GLN A 678 15.95 -32.94 -28.88
N GLU A 679 15.68 -32.85 -30.19
CA GLU A 679 16.02 -33.90 -31.15
C GLU A 679 17.32 -33.54 -31.88
N ASN A 680 18.37 -34.33 -31.67
CA ASN A 680 19.60 -34.25 -32.46
C ASN A 680 19.58 -35.35 -33.51
N SER A 681 19.54 -34.97 -34.80
CA SER A 681 19.57 -35.90 -35.92
C SER A 681 20.87 -35.78 -36.72
N THR A 682 21.53 -36.92 -36.97
CA THR A 682 22.66 -37.00 -37.89
C THR A 682 22.17 -37.40 -39.28
N ILE A 683 22.44 -36.55 -40.28
CA ILE A 683 22.04 -36.74 -41.67
C ILE A 683 23.19 -37.42 -42.43
N ASN A 684 22.91 -38.51 -43.16
CA ASN A 684 23.89 -39.15 -44.04
C ASN A 684 24.00 -38.44 -45.41
N ALA A 685 24.98 -38.81 -46.24
CA ALA A 685 25.23 -38.19 -47.55
C ALA A 685 24.04 -38.27 -48.55
N LEU A 686 23.02 -39.08 -48.26
CA LEU A 686 21.80 -39.25 -49.06
C LEU A 686 20.59 -38.48 -48.48
N GLY A 687 20.81 -37.63 -47.46
CA GLY A 687 19.74 -36.84 -46.85
C GLY A 687 18.80 -37.63 -45.93
N MET A 688 19.15 -38.88 -45.60
CA MET A 688 18.36 -39.72 -44.69
C MET A 688 18.91 -39.68 -43.27
N ASN A 689 18.01 -39.51 -42.29
CA ASN A 689 18.35 -39.54 -40.86
C ASN A 689 18.70 -40.98 -40.46
N THR A 690 19.95 -41.22 -40.03
CA THR A 690 20.40 -42.56 -39.61
C THR A 690 20.25 -42.79 -38.11
N HIS A 691 20.41 -41.74 -37.30
CA HIS A 691 20.23 -41.76 -35.86
C HIS A 691 19.53 -40.49 -35.39
N ILE A 692 18.47 -40.65 -34.60
CA ILE A 692 17.76 -39.58 -33.89
C ILE A 692 18.00 -39.82 -32.40
N ASN A 693 18.73 -38.92 -31.75
CA ASN A 693 18.89 -38.93 -30.30
C ASN A 693 17.95 -37.87 -29.71
N ARG A 694 17.15 -38.26 -28.72
CA ARG A 694 16.18 -37.37 -28.06
C ARG A 694 16.58 -37.18 -26.61
N ASN A 695 16.92 -35.95 -26.24
CA ASN A 695 17.24 -35.58 -24.88
C ASN A 695 16.16 -34.68 -24.30
N VAL A 696 15.91 -34.84 -23.00
CA VAL A 696 14.94 -34.05 -22.25
C VAL A 696 15.71 -32.97 -21.50
N ASP A 697 15.38 -31.71 -21.76
CA ASP A 697 16.03 -30.55 -21.15
C ASP A 697 15.01 -29.62 -20.46
N SER A 698 15.50 -28.73 -19.60
CA SER A 698 14.71 -27.64 -19.02
C SER A 698 14.91 -26.36 -19.82
N ASP A 699 13.81 -25.75 -20.26
CA ASP A 699 13.82 -24.43 -20.88
C ASP A 699 13.08 -23.42 -19.98
N ARG A 700 13.62 -22.21 -19.86
CA ARG A 700 12.96 -21.14 -19.09
C ARG A 700 11.78 -20.62 -19.90
N ILE A 701 10.63 -20.43 -19.26
CA ILE A 701 9.44 -19.91 -19.96
C ILE A 701 9.68 -18.48 -20.43
N LEU A 702 10.31 -17.66 -19.58
CA LEU A 702 10.81 -16.34 -19.92
C LEU A 702 12.27 -16.24 -19.48
N THR A 703 13.19 -16.10 -20.44
CA THR A 703 14.61 -15.95 -20.14
C THR A 703 14.89 -14.55 -19.56
N PRO A 704 15.98 -14.38 -18.77
CA PRO A 704 16.38 -13.07 -18.26
C PRO A 704 16.55 -12.02 -19.36
N GLU A 705 17.04 -12.42 -20.54
CA GLU A 705 17.21 -11.53 -21.70
C GLU A 705 15.86 -11.03 -22.21
N ARG A 706 14.83 -11.90 -22.25
CA ARG A 706 13.48 -11.50 -22.64
C ARG A 706 12.85 -10.56 -21.63
N ILE A 707 13.01 -10.84 -20.33
CA ILE A 707 12.51 -9.99 -19.23
C ILE A 707 13.23 -8.63 -19.18
N ARG A 708 14.51 -8.59 -19.57
CA ARG A 708 15.28 -7.33 -19.69
C ARG A 708 14.83 -6.46 -20.87
N SER A 709 14.22 -7.06 -21.89
CA SER A 709 13.85 -6.40 -23.15
C SER A 709 12.34 -6.36 -23.37
N LEU A 710 11.55 -6.22 -22.29
CA LEU A 710 10.11 -6.05 -22.40
C LEU A 710 9.76 -4.80 -23.21
N LEU A 711 8.75 -4.96 -24.07
CA LEU A 711 8.19 -3.87 -24.86
C LEU A 711 7.31 -2.98 -23.97
N LYS A 712 7.06 -1.76 -24.43
CA LYS A 712 6.17 -0.83 -23.73
C LYS A 712 4.77 -1.42 -23.52
N GLY A 713 4.33 -1.41 -22.26
CA GLY A 713 3.06 -2.00 -21.81
C GLY A 713 3.14 -3.47 -21.39
N GLU A 714 4.24 -4.18 -21.72
CA GLU A 714 4.37 -5.59 -21.35
C GLU A 714 4.65 -5.71 -19.86
N THR A 715 3.92 -6.60 -19.20
CA THR A 715 4.08 -6.85 -17.76
C THR A 715 4.05 -8.33 -17.45
N ILE A 716 4.69 -8.72 -16.35
CA ILE A 716 4.65 -10.08 -15.81
C ILE A 716 3.96 -10.02 -14.45
N VAL A 717 2.93 -10.84 -14.24
CA VAL A 717 2.24 -10.94 -12.95
C VAL A 717 2.46 -12.32 -12.36
N LEU A 718 2.90 -12.33 -11.10
CA LEU A 718 3.07 -13.51 -10.26
C LEU A 718 2.10 -13.41 -9.07
N ALA A 719 1.12 -14.31 -9.02
CA ALA A 719 0.13 -14.38 -7.95
C ALA A 719 -0.01 -15.82 -7.39
N PRO A 720 1.03 -16.36 -6.72
CA PRO A 720 1.09 -17.77 -6.30
C PRO A 720 0.03 -18.16 -5.25
N LEU A 721 -0.62 -17.20 -4.62
CA LEU A 721 -1.71 -17.44 -3.66
C LEU A 721 -3.11 -17.34 -4.28
N LYS A 722 -3.24 -16.95 -5.56
CA LYS A 722 -4.51 -17.01 -6.28
C LYS A 722 -4.84 -18.45 -6.66
N ARG A 723 -5.44 -19.19 -5.72
CA ARG A 723 -5.68 -20.64 -5.83
C ARG A 723 -7.13 -21.02 -6.12
N GLU A 724 -7.99 -20.02 -6.31
CA GLU A 724 -9.41 -20.21 -6.58
C GLU A 724 -9.85 -19.32 -7.75
N ASP A 725 -10.76 -19.86 -8.57
CA ASP A 725 -11.47 -19.09 -9.61
C ASP A 725 -12.65 -18.29 -9.00
N LEU A 726 -13.35 -17.51 -9.82
CA LEU A 726 -14.52 -16.73 -9.37
C LEU A 726 -15.69 -17.58 -8.85
N ASN A 727 -15.70 -18.88 -9.14
CA ASN A 727 -16.71 -19.83 -8.69
C ASN A 727 -16.26 -20.62 -7.44
N GLY A 728 -15.07 -20.32 -6.88
CA GLY A 728 -14.49 -21.05 -5.74
C GLY A 728 -13.89 -22.41 -6.10
N ASN A 729 -13.66 -22.70 -7.38
CA ASN A 729 -12.98 -23.92 -7.80
C ASN A 729 -11.48 -23.80 -7.60
N LYS A 730 -10.85 -24.87 -7.13
CA LYS A 730 -9.39 -24.91 -6.98
C LYS A 730 -8.70 -24.85 -8.33
N ILE A 731 -7.73 -23.96 -8.45
CA ILE A 731 -6.90 -23.78 -9.63
C ILE A 731 -5.42 -23.83 -9.27
N ARG A 732 -4.58 -24.09 -10.27
CA ARG A 732 -3.14 -23.88 -10.16
C ARG A 732 -2.79 -22.46 -10.61
N PRO A 733 -2.14 -21.64 -9.78
CA PRO A 733 -1.71 -20.31 -10.16
C PRO A 733 -0.52 -20.41 -11.12
N TYR A 734 -0.73 -19.95 -12.36
CA TYR A 734 0.32 -19.83 -13.38
C TYR A 734 0.73 -18.36 -13.54
N PRO A 735 2.00 -18.06 -13.84
CA PRO A 735 2.43 -16.70 -14.21
C PRO A 735 1.63 -16.14 -15.38
N ILE A 736 1.33 -14.84 -15.34
CA ILE A 736 0.72 -14.12 -16.46
C ILE A 736 1.80 -13.29 -17.13
N PHE A 737 1.86 -13.38 -18.46
CA PHE A 737 2.68 -12.49 -19.27
C PHE A 737 1.75 -11.69 -20.19
N ASN A 738 1.62 -10.40 -19.91
CA ASN A 738 0.82 -9.47 -20.69
C ASN A 738 1.64 -9.01 -21.89
N SER A 739 1.22 -9.39 -23.09
CA SER A 739 1.89 -9.09 -24.35
C SER A 739 0.87 -9.06 -25.49
N GLU A 740 1.22 -8.38 -26.59
CA GLU A 740 0.37 -8.23 -27.77
C GLU A 740 -1.05 -7.72 -27.46
N LYS A 741 -2.04 -8.63 -27.42
CA LYS A 741 -3.46 -8.31 -27.20
C LYS A 741 -3.81 -8.05 -25.75
N THR A 742 -2.96 -8.51 -24.83
CA THR A 742 -3.11 -8.29 -23.39
C THR A 742 -2.19 -7.21 -22.86
N ASN A 743 -1.55 -6.46 -23.76
CA ASN A 743 -0.64 -5.38 -23.43
C ASN A 743 -1.34 -4.30 -22.60
N SER A 744 -0.71 -3.83 -21.53
CA SER A 744 -1.32 -2.82 -20.67
C SER A 744 -1.25 -1.43 -21.33
N PRO A 745 -2.39 -0.75 -21.54
CA PRO A 745 -2.40 0.60 -22.09
C PRO A 745 -1.87 1.60 -21.06
N TYR A 746 -1.29 2.69 -21.54
CA TYR A 746 -0.90 3.82 -20.69
C TYR A 746 -2.14 4.67 -20.37
N ALA A 747 -2.24 5.19 -19.15
CA ALA A 747 -3.37 6.01 -18.69
C ALA A 747 -3.76 7.12 -19.69
N TYR A 748 -2.81 7.90 -20.21
CA TYR A 748 -3.09 8.96 -21.20
C TYR A 748 -3.74 8.46 -22.52
N GLN A 749 -3.72 7.15 -22.81
CA GLN A 749 -4.33 6.58 -24.01
C GLN A 749 -5.83 6.30 -23.85
N TYR A 750 -6.34 6.19 -22.61
CA TYR A 750 -7.72 5.76 -22.36
C TYR A 750 -8.43 6.56 -21.25
N LEU A 751 -7.72 7.07 -20.24
CA LEU A 751 -8.28 7.88 -19.16
C LEU A 751 -8.43 9.34 -19.60
N GLU A 752 -9.49 9.62 -20.36
CA GLU A 752 -9.85 10.99 -20.76
C GLU A 752 -10.28 11.87 -19.58
N ASP A 753 -10.87 11.27 -18.54
CA ASP A 753 -11.37 11.99 -17.36
C ASP A 753 -10.24 12.46 -16.41
N PHE A 754 -9.04 11.86 -16.51
CA PHE A 754 -7.88 12.22 -15.70
C PHE A 754 -7.04 13.24 -16.47
N ASP A 755 -6.59 14.30 -15.79
CA ASP A 755 -5.74 15.31 -16.40
C ASP A 755 -4.28 14.86 -16.44
N THR A 756 -3.99 13.95 -17.35
CA THR A 756 -2.66 13.32 -17.47
C THR A 756 -1.63 14.17 -18.21
N LEU A 757 -2.01 15.30 -18.83
CA LEU A 757 -1.17 16.03 -19.78
C LEU A 757 -1.30 17.57 -19.73
N GLY A 758 -2.25 18.15 -18.99
CA GLY A 758 -2.67 19.53 -19.18
C GLY A 758 -2.30 20.52 -18.08
N ARG A 759 -2.29 20.11 -16.81
CA ARG A 759 -2.09 21.01 -15.66
C ARG A 759 -0.82 20.71 -14.88
N THR A 760 -0.36 21.72 -14.17
CA THR A 760 0.70 21.63 -13.16
C THR A 760 0.11 21.81 -11.77
N ILE A 761 0.89 21.49 -10.73
CA ILE A 761 0.47 21.70 -9.35
C ILE A 761 0.13 23.17 -9.05
N HIS A 762 0.78 24.12 -9.73
CA HIS A 762 0.54 25.55 -9.55
C HIS A 762 -0.81 26.03 -10.10
N ASP A 763 -1.43 25.27 -10.98
CA ASP A 763 -2.75 25.57 -11.53
C ASP A 763 -3.89 25.11 -10.60
N ILE A 764 -3.54 24.47 -9.48
CA ILE A 764 -4.49 23.84 -8.56
C ILE A 764 -4.43 24.54 -7.20
N ASP A 765 -5.56 25.15 -6.82
CA ASP A 765 -5.72 25.68 -5.47
C ASP A 765 -5.85 24.55 -4.45
N ILE A 766 -4.95 24.55 -3.46
CA ILE A 766 -5.00 23.67 -2.29
C ILE A 766 -5.41 24.51 -1.09
N TYR A 767 -6.54 24.15 -0.49
CA TYR A 767 -7.04 24.81 0.71
C TYR A 767 -6.11 24.56 1.91
N CYS A 768 -5.82 25.61 2.66
CA CYS A 768 -4.88 25.58 3.78
C CYS A 768 -5.43 26.41 4.94
N THR A 769 -5.64 25.79 6.11
CA THR A 769 -6.16 26.46 7.31
C THR A 769 -5.07 27.11 8.15
N HIS A 770 -3.82 26.69 8.00
CA HIS A 770 -2.69 27.11 8.84
C HIS A 770 -1.78 28.15 8.18
N ALA A 771 -2.07 28.62 6.97
CA ALA A 771 -1.21 29.59 6.26
C ALA A 771 -1.01 30.87 7.08
N ASP A 772 -2.10 31.41 7.61
CA ASP A 772 -2.15 32.66 8.38
C ASP A 772 -1.95 32.46 9.89
N LEU A 773 -1.65 31.22 10.33
CA LEU A 773 -1.43 30.92 11.73
C LEU A 773 -0.22 31.68 12.27
N ASP A 774 -0.40 32.41 13.37
CA ASP A 774 0.70 33.05 14.09
C ASP A 774 1.30 32.06 15.10
N LEU A 775 2.56 31.71 14.90
CA LEU A 775 3.27 30.79 15.80
C LEU A 775 3.58 31.46 17.14
N LYS A 776 3.77 32.79 17.19
CA LYS A 776 4.02 33.50 18.45
C LYS A 776 2.82 33.40 19.39
N ALA A 777 1.61 33.50 18.84
CA ALA A 777 0.38 33.31 19.61
C ALA A 777 0.24 31.89 20.19
N LEU A 778 0.92 30.90 19.60
CA LEU A 778 0.94 29.50 20.07
C LEU A 778 2.10 29.17 21.00
N GLN A 779 2.97 30.14 21.33
CA GLN A 779 4.10 29.89 22.22
C GLN A 779 3.62 29.48 23.62
N ILE A 780 4.38 28.55 24.19
CA ILE A 780 4.19 28.08 25.56
C ILE A 780 4.67 29.14 26.54
N ASP A 781 4.05 29.16 27.71
CA ASP A 781 4.54 29.97 28.81
C ASP A 781 5.74 29.27 29.45
N TYR A 782 6.91 29.89 29.33
CA TYR A 782 8.18 29.36 29.84
C TYR A 782 8.29 29.47 31.37
N ASP A 783 7.56 30.38 32.02
CA ASP A 783 7.61 30.58 33.46
C ASP A 783 7.19 29.34 34.24
N TYR A 784 6.26 28.57 33.66
CA TYR A 784 5.83 27.27 34.20
C TYR A 784 7.01 26.29 34.34
N PHE A 785 7.99 26.35 33.44
CA PHE A 785 9.15 25.48 33.40
C PHE A 785 10.35 26.03 34.17
N LEU A 786 10.25 27.24 34.71
CA LEU A 786 11.26 27.88 35.53
C LEU A 786 10.74 27.93 36.96
N PRO A 787 10.99 26.91 37.78
CA PRO A 787 10.40 26.88 39.11
C PRO A 787 10.99 27.91 40.08
N ASP A 788 12.29 28.20 39.94
CA ASP A 788 13.02 29.10 40.84
C ASP A 788 12.79 30.55 40.45
N GLU A 789 12.49 31.41 41.43
CA GLU A 789 12.20 32.83 41.21
C GLU A 789 13.43 33.56 40.64
N ASP A 790 14.62 33.28 41.17
CA ASP A 790 15.90 33.81 40.64
C ASP A 790 16.14 33.42 39.18
N ALA A 791 15.73 32.20 38.79
CA ALA A 791 15.88 31.72 37.41
C ALA A 791 14.89 32.41 36.47
N ARG A 792 13.66 32.69 36.93
CA ARG A 792 12.68 33.49 36.18
C ARG A 792 13.16 34.91 35.97
N ASP A 793 13.59 35.58 37.03
CA ASP A 793 14.06 36.96 36.95
C ASP A 793 15.27 37.09 36.02
N LEU A 794 16.21 36.15 36.09
CA LEU A 794 17.34 36.09 35.16
C LEU A 794 16.90 35.83 33.72
N TYR A 795 15.94 34.93 33.51
CA TYR A 795 15.41 34.60 32.18
C TYR A 795 14.70 35.80 31.55
N HIS A 796 13.82 36.47 32.29
CA HIS A 796 13.11 37.68 31.86
C HIS A 796 14.09 38.81 31.58
N GLY A 797 15.05 39.06 32.47
CA GLY A 797 16.06 40.10 32.26
C GLY A 797 16.96 39.84 31.03
N LEU A 798 17.28 38.58 30.74
CA LEU A 798 17.99 38.21 29.52
C LEU A 798 17.14 38.42 28.27
N HIS A 799 15.85 38.09 28.33
CA HIS A 799 14.91 38.27 27.22
C HIS A 799 14.61 39.74 26.95
N GLU A 800 14.38 40.55 27.98
CA GLU A 800 14.19 42.00 27.87
C GLU A 800 15.41 42.66 27.22
N GLN A 801 16.63 42.30 27.67
CA GLN A 801 17.87 42.77 27.02
C GLN A 801 18.04 42.28 25.57
N LEU A 802 17.52 41.10 25.24
CA LEU A 802 17.56 40.58 23.86
C LEU A 802 16.53 41.30 22.99
N GLU A 803 15.34 41.60 23.51
CA GLU A 803 14.31 42.39 22.84
C GLU A 803 14.79 43.82 22.60
N GLU A 804 15.33 44.49 23.62
CA GLU A 804 15.98 45.80 23.50
C GLU A 804 17.10 45.79 22.43
N LYS A 805 17.97 44.76 22.43
CA LYS A 805 19.01 44.60 21.41
C LYS A 805 18.45 44.37 20.00
N ILE A 806 17.33 43.66 19.87
CA ILE A 806 16.68 43.42 18.57
C ILE A 806 16.05 44.71 18.04
N GLU A 807 15.44 45.49 18.92
CA GLU A 807 14.85 46.79 18.60
C GLU A 807 15.92 47.83 18.25
N GLU A 808 17.01 47.92 19.01
CA GLU A 808 18.21 48.70 18.64
C GLU A 808 18.70 48.30 17.24
N ASN A 809 18.77 47.00 16.95
CA ASN A 809 19.25 46.46 15.68
C ASN A 809 18.31 46.78 14.49
N MET A 810 17.02 47.04 14.74
CA MET A 810 16.07 47.36 13.66
C MET A 810 16.28 48.76 13.09
N PHE A 811 16.56 49.77 13.92
CA PHE A 811 16.97 51.10 13.47
C PHE A 811 18.26 51.00 12.64
N TYR A 812 19.29 50.33 13.17
CA TYR A 812 20.56 50.14 12.45
C TYR A 812 20.39 49.38 11.13
N LYS A 813 19.52 48.37 11.04
CA LYS A 813 19.23 47.65 9.79
C LYS A 813 18.58 48.55 8.75
N ILE A 814 17.62 49.38 9.15
CA ILE A 814 16.96 50.32 8.23
C ILE A 814 17.99 51.35 7.73
N VAL A 815 18.82 51.90 8.63
CA VAL A 815 19.87 52.85 8.23
C VAL A 815 20.93 52.19 7.34
N GLN A 816 21.37 50.96 7.63
CA GLN A 816 22.35 50.24 6.81
C GLN A 816 21.83 49.91 5.40
N SER A 817 20.51 49.78 5.23
CA SER A 817 19.86 49.56 3.93
C SER A 817 19.87 50.78 3.00
N LEU A 818 20.19 51.97 3.52
CA LEU A 818 20.30 53.18 2.72
C LEU A 818 21.52 53.10 1.77
N GLU A 819 21.50 53.79 0.64
CA GLU A 819 22.65 53.79 -0.29
C GLU A 819 23.67 54.89 0.07
N ASN A 820 23.23 55.99 0.70
CA ASN A 820 24.08 57.13 1.02
C ASN A 820 24.89 56.93 2.32
N GLU A 821 26.18 56.62 2.19
CA GLU A 821 27.12 56.43 3.31
C GLU A 821 27.26 57.63 4.25
N THR A 822 27.06 58.86 3.74
CA THR A 822 27.14 60.06 4.58
C THR A 822 25.88 60.18 5.44
N ALA A 823 24.71 59.88 4.85
CA ALA A 823 23.45 59.84 5.58
C ALA A 823 23.46 58.74 6.64
N LYS A 824 24.03 57.56 6.35
CA LYS A 824 24.19 56.48 7.35
C LYS A 824 24.92 56.94 8.59
N LYS A 825 26.12 57.50 8.40
CA LYS A 825 26.98 57.92 9.51
C LYS A 825 26.31 59.00 10.36
N LEU A 826 25.67 59.98 9.72
CA LEU A 826 24.98 61.06 10.43
C LEU A 826 23.72 60.58 11.14
N LEU A 827 22.93 59.69 10.54
CA LEU A 827 21.74 59.12 11.18
C LEU A 827 22.10 58.24 12.37
N ILE A 828 23.14 57.43 12.26
CA ILE A 828 23.69 56.65 13.37
C ILE A 828 24.21 57.57 14.47
N GLN A 829 25.00 58.60 14.11
CA GLN A 829 25.53 59.54 15.08
C GLN A 829 24.42 60.28 15.83
N PHE A 830 23.38 60.77 15.14
CA PHE A 830 22.27 61.47 15.80
C PHE A 830 21.42 60.55 16.68
N TYR A 831 21.35 59.26 16.33
CA TYR A 831 20.71 58.24 17.15
C TYR A 831 21.52 57.95 18.42
N GLU A 832 22.83 57.73 18.29
CA GLU A 832 23.76 57.52 19.43
C GLU A 832 23.82 58.74 20.36
N GLU A 833 23.68 59.95 19.82
CA GLU A 833 23.61 61.21 20.58
C GLU A 833 22.23 61.45 21.24
N GLN A 834 21.25 60.56 21.05
CA GLN A 834 19.85 60.70 21.50
C GLN A 834 19.20 62.05 21.11
N ALA A 835 19.60 62.61 19.96
CA ALA A 835 19.19 63.94 19.51
C ALA A 835 17.97 63.87 18.56
N ALA A 836 16.80 63.49 19.09
CA ALA A 836 15.58 63.25 18.31
C ALA A 836 15.20 64.41 17.37
N ASP A 837 15.25 65.66 17.85
CA ASP A 837 14.91 66.84 17.04
C ASP A 837 15.82 66.99 15.81
N ARG A 838 17.12 66.69 15.96
CA ARG A 838 18.11 66.78 14.87
C ARG A 838 17.95 65.64 13.89
N LEU A 839 17.72 64.43 14.41
CA LEU A 839 17.43 63.26 13.58
C LEU A 839 16.17 63.50 12.75
N GLN A 840 15.12 64.05 13.37
CA GLN A 840 13.88 64.39 12.70
C GLN A 840 14.07 65.42 11.59
N GLU A 841 14.73 66.53 11.90
CA GLU A 841 15.03 67.57 10.91
C GLU A 841 15.87 67.02 9.75
N TYR A 842 16.81 66.11 10.02
CA TYR A 842 17.66 65.52 9.01
C TYR A 842 16.91 64.50 8.13
N VAL A 843 16.10 63.62 8.72
CA VAL A 843 15.25 62.68 7.97
C VAL A 843 14.24 63.43 7.10
N GLU A 844 13.62 64.50 7.60
CA GLU A 844 12.72 65.34 6.80
C GLU A 844 13.42 66.01 5.62
N LYS A 845 14.69 66.42 5.79
CA LYS A 845 15.53 66.94 4.68
C LYS A 845 15.85 65.85 3.66
N LEU A 846 16.18 64.63 4.11
CA LEU A 846 16.45 63.51 3.21
C LEU A 846 15.20 63.12 2.40
N ILE A 847 14.01 63.14 3.01
CA ILE A 847 12.74 62.92 2.30
C ILE A 847 12.49 64.02 1.26
N LYS A 848 12.70 65.29 1.61
CA LYS A 848 12.52 66.43 0.69
C LYS A 848 13.50 66.42 -0.49
N ASN A 849 14.69 65.88 -0.29
CA ASN A 849 15.70 65.72 -1.34
C ASN A 849 15.54 64.42 -2.13
N GLU A 850 14.47 63.64 -1.88
CA GLU A 850 14.20 62.32 -2.47
C GLU A 850 15.32 61.28 -2.22
N GLU A 851 16.19 61.49 -1.23
CA GLU A 851 17.28 60.56 -0.88
C GLU A 851 16.76 59.29 -0.17
N ILE A 852 15.61 59.39 0.51
CA ILE A 852 14.92 58.26 1.15
C ILE A 852 13.41 58.37 0.88
N SER A 853 12.73 57.22 0.80
CA SER A 853 11.27 57.21 0.63
C SER A 853 10.53 57.68 1.88
N GLU A 854 9.33 58.26 1.70
CA GLU A 854 8.49 58.72 2.82
C GLU A 854 8.14 57.59 3.80
N MET A 855 7.97 56.35 3.30
CA MET A 855 7.70 55.17 4.12
C MET A 855 8.90 54.80 5.01
N ILE A 856 10.11 54.80 4.43
CA ILE A 856 11.35 54.52 5.17
C ILE A 856 11.61 55.62 6.20
N GLY A 857 11.43 56.89 5.80
CA GLY A 857 11.59 58.04 6.69
C GLY A 857 10.64 58.01 7.88
N LYS A 858 9.34 57.72 7.67
CA LYS A 858 8.37 57.56 8.77
C LYS A 858 8.76 56.44 9.73
N ARG A 859 9.29 55.34 9.21
CA ARG A 859 9.73 54.21 10.04
C ARG A 859 10.98 54.55 10.85
N LEU A 860 11.98 55.20 10.24
CA LEU A 860 13.17 55.68 10.94
C LEU A 860 12.81 56.63 12.09
N LEU A 861 11.88 57.56 11.85
CA LEU A 861 11.40 58.48 12.87
C LEU A 861 10.67 57.74 13.99
N LEU A 862 9.76 56.84 13.65
CA LEU A 862 8.98 56.07 14.62
C LEU A 862 9.88 55.24 15.55
N GLU A 863 10.87 54.53 15.00
CA GLU A 863 11.82 53.74 15.81
C GLU A 863 12.71 54.66 16.67
N SER A 864 13.16 55.80 16.14
CA SER A 864 13.97 56.76 16.91
C SER A 864 13.19 57.46 18.03
N GLU A 865 11.91 57.79 17.81
CA GLU A 865 11.05 58.41 18.82
C GLU A 865 10.69 57.45 19.95
N LYS A 866 10.63 56.15 19.67
CA LYS A 866 10.47 55.11 20.70
C LYS A 866 11.74 54.99 21.55
N ALA A 867 12.89 54.83 20.91
CA ALA A 867 14.18 54.66 21.58
C ALA A 867 14.62 55.86 22.44
N VAL A 868 14.11 57.07 22.17
CA VAL A 868 14.36 58.27 22.99
C VAL A 868 13.33 58.44 24.11
N LYS A 869 12.16 57.78 24.02
CA LYS A 869 11.11 57.80 25.06
C LYS A 869 11.35 56.75 26.14
N GLU A 870 11.91 55.61 25.76
CA GLU A 870 12.50 54.60 26.64
C GLU A 870 13.79 55.14 27.28
#